data_AF-A0A848LPI8-F1
#
_entry.id   AF-A0A848LPI8-F1
#
_cell.length_a   1.000
_cell.length_b   1.000
_cell.length_c   1.000
_cell.angle_alpha   90.00
_cell.angle_beta   90.00
_cell.angle_gamma   90.00
#
_symmetry.space_group_name_H-M   'P 1'
#
loop_
_entity.id
_entity.type
_entity.pdbx_description
1 polymer ?
#
loop_
_entity_poly.entity_id
_entity_poly.type
_entity_poly.pdbx_seq_one_letter_code
_entity_poly.pdbx_strand_id
1 'polypeptide(L)'
;MRRIAISVLSLLFLACSKKEEQAGVRVLVGYTSGFKKGCIAVKVFDPANLATPLESGTFTALDNPNSQVTVAVVRKAGWAEKLQLVVTAHEQTCDGPKVDEAQVDLDLSGTGKKPDASLALAILDADGDGYVPTSNGGTDCDDSVQTGAQSYPGAPELCDNRDNNCVGGVDEGVDKKWYPDGDGDGFGRNEAAIEQCNSPGPNYVKVTNGQFDCNDSEREVHPGAEEKCNNRDDNCAGGEDESFIGGERGKGASCNNDICTGTYVCNAAGSATECNAPAPVDYYPDVDGDGQGNKSASAARVCAPTPPPANHVRDNHADCDDADPVTKDGADEVCDAVDNNCNDVVDDGAGCGGTLQRVVGQAALGGDSHDWRTVAVDPLDGYPVWVAGMEGVLAVRTRPDVAFKDVGPASNNNCGTTDWYAAWVRPDTDTVFLAGEGGRLAEHDGNRCVRQVTASEVGTDHYFTGLVGFSTPSLKLYAVSSNGGLYEWVPGGSLTRVRDSTDAYWDVHALDASRLLVVGDNRSNPPPTLLPRLYSFTPPYTGTPGTPPFDTPAGYTGSLRGVVMASSSQAYAVGDNGLALRWDGGTSWARTAAPMGAETSTFTSVTRPIAGSSAAFVVERGAPAVADPATPLAPGKLRRLTPFGWAASPSFIGPGGIDANPDVQLYDVAVTTTVAPVPGVWNIWLVGDDGRVYHYPE
;
A
#
# COMPACT_ATOMS: atom_id res chain seq x y z
N MET A 1 -55.78 -75.25 33.86
CA MET A 1 -55.74 -76.69 34.22
C MET A 1 -55.58 -77.54 32.96
N ARG A 2 -54.35 -77.81 32.51
CA ARG A 2 -54.12 -78.83 31.48
C ARG A 2 -54.25 -80.20 32.14
N ARG A 3 -55.38 -80.88 31.92
CA ARG A 3 -55.57 -82.27 32.34
C ARG A 3 -54.88 -83.14 31.29
N ILE A 4 -53.72 -83.72 31.61
CA ILE A 4 -53.26 -84.88 30.84
C ILE A 4 -54.05 -86.07 31.39
N ALA A 5 -55.16 -86.38 30.72
CA ALA A 5 -55.74 -87.71 30.83
C ALA A 5 -54.83 -88.63 30.02
N ILE A 6 -54.16 -89.58 30.67
CA ILE A 6 -53.63 -90.76 29.96
C ILE A 6 -54.87 -91.60 29.58
N SER A 7 -55.55 -91.22 28.51
CA SER A 7 -56.65 -91.95 27.86
C SER A 7 -56.86 -91.39 26.46
N VAL A 8 -56.16 -91.97 25.47
CA VAL A 8 -56.43 -91.74 24.05
C VAL A 8 -57.80 -92.33 23.73
N LEU A 9 -58.81 -91.47 23.62
CA LEU A 9 -60.07 -91.78 22.97
C LEU A 9 -59.85 -91.73 21.46
N SER A 10 -59.29 -92.81 20.91
CA SER A 10 -59.41 -93.15 19.49
C SER A 10 -60.37 -94.33 19.38
N LEU A 11 -61.66 -94.08 19.16
CA LEU A 11 -62.55 -95.08 18.58
C LEU A 11 -63.88 -94.46 18.12
N LEU A 12 -63.98 -94.29 16.80
CA LEU A 12 -65.15 -94.37 15.92
C LEU A 12 -64.54 -94.93 14.61
N PHE A 13 -64.84 -96.11 14.08
CA PHE A 13 -65.92 -97.07 14.26
C PHE A 13 -65.41 -98.48 13.87
N LEU A 14 -65.80 -99.51 14.63
CA LEU A 14 -66.58 -100.69 14.19
C LEU A 14 -66.42 -101.84 15.21
N ALA A 15 -67.56 -102.47 15.52
CA ALA A 15 -67.78 -103.70 16.30
C ALA A 15 -67.91 -103.58 17.83
N CYS A 16 -69.12 -103.89 18.32
CA CYS A 16 -69.50 -104.14 19.70
C CYS A 16 -68.65 -105.21 20.39
N SER A 17 -68.14 -104.90 21.58
CA SER A 17 -68.12 -105.81 22.74
C SER A 17 -68.04 -104.98 24.03
N LYS A 18 -68.66 -105.47 25.11
CA LYS A 18 -68.81 -104.79 26.41
C LYS A 18 -67.46 -104.26 26.93
N LYS A 19 -67.34 -102.96 27.19
CA LYS A 19 -66.16 -102.39 27.89
C LYS A 19 -66.18 -102.85 29.34
N GLU A 20 -65.21 -103.67 29.73
CA GLU A 20 -64.84 -103.82 31.15
C GLU A 20 -64.32 -102.46 31.65
N GLU A 21 -64.83 -102.02 32.79
CA GLU A 21 -64.50 -100.73 33.39
C GLU A 21 -63.10 -100.81 34.03
N GLN A 22 -62.08 -100.19 33.41
CA GLN A 22 -60.70 -100.24 33.92
C GLN A 22 -60.54 -99.47 35.23
N ALA A 23 -59.74 -99.99 36.18
CA ALA A 23 -59.39 -99.28 37.40
C ALA A 23 -58.43 -98.12 37.10
N GLY A 24 -58.68 -96.94 37.68
CA GLY A 24 -57.80 -95.80 37.52
C GLY A 24 -57.80 -94.84 38.71
N VAL A 25 -56.66 -94.20 38.94
CA VAL A 25 -56.44 -93.25 40.03
C VAL A 25 -55.94 -91.91 39.48
N ARG A 26 -56.37 -90.83 40.13
CA ARG A 26 -55.81 -89.49 39.90
C ARG A 26 -54.77 -89.24 40.99
N VAL A 27 -53.54 -88.92 40.59
CA VAL A 27 -52.45 -88.51 41.47
C VAL A 27 -52.18 -87.03 41.26
N LEU A 28 -52.22 -86.27 42.36
CA LEU A 28 -51.88 -84.85 42.38
C LEU A 28 -50.43 -84.69 42.84
N VAL A 29 -49.56 -84.17 41.97
CA VAL A 29 -48.14 -83.93 42.28
C VAL A 29 -47.96 -82.43 42.46
N GLY A 30 -47.85 -81.99 43.72
CA GLY A 30 -47.44 -80.62 44.05
C GLY A 30 -45.92 -80.46 43.94
N TYR A 31 -45.46 -79.26 43.63
CA TYR A 31 -44.05 -78.89 43.68
C TYR A 31 -43.91 -77.45 44.17
N THR A 32 -42.74 -77.06 44.65
CA THR A 32 -42.47 -75.70 45.12
C THR A 32 -42.81 -74.66 44.06
N SER A 33 -43.47 -73.56 44.45
CA SER A 33 -43.98 -72.57 43.51
C SER A 33 -42.92 -71.79 42.71
N GLY A 34 -41.67 -71.78 43.17
CA GLY A 34 -40.53 -71.20 42.45
C GLY A 34 -40.12 -72.03 41.23
N PHE A 35 -40.35 -73.34 41.25
CA PHE A 35 -39.87 -74.24 40.20
C PHE A 35 -40.67 -74.11 38.90
N LYS A 36 -40.21 -73.21 38.02
CA LYS A 36 -40.85 -72.88 36.75
C LYS A 36 -40.06 -73.36 35.53
N LYS A 37 -38.74 -73.54 35.67
CA LYS A 37 -37.81 -73.94 34.59
C LYS A 37 -37.22 -75.31 34.90
N GLY A 38 -37.89 -76.36 34.44
CA GLY A 38 -37.42 -77.73 34.66
C GLY A 38 -38.38 -78.78 34.13
N CYS A 39 -38.18 -80.03 34.56
CA CYS A 39 -38.97 -81.16 34.11
C CYS A 39 -39.38 -82.06 35.27
N ILE A 40 -40.66 -82.42 35.34
CA ILE A 40 -41.16 -83.48 36.21
C ILE A 40 -41.35 -84.75 35.37
N ALA A 41 -40.49 -85.74 35.55
CA ALA A 41 -40.60 -87.06 34.95
C ALA A 41 -41.44 -87.97 35.84
N VAL A 42 -42.39 -88.70 35.26
CA VAL A 42 -43.24 -89.67 35.95
C VAL A 42 -43.03 -91.05 35.35
N LYS A 43 -42.89 -92.06 36.20
CA LYS A 43 -42.67 -93.45 35.79
C LYS A 43 -43.52 -94.38 36.65
N VAL A 44 -44.24 -95.30 36.01
CA VAL A 44 -45.06 -96.32 36.68
C VAL A 44 -44.32 -97.65 36.62
N PHE A 45 -44.20 -98.34 37.74
CA PHE A 45 -43.51 -99.61 37.87
C PHE A 45 -44.43 -100.70 38.40
N ASP A 46 -44.10 -101.94 38.05
CA ASP A 46 -44.57 -103.12 38.80
C ASP A 46 -43.69 -103.25 40.06
N PRO A 47 -44.25 -103.34 41.28
CA PRO A 47 -43.48 -103.51 42.50
C PRO A 47 -42.57 -104.76 42.49
N ALA A 48 -42.85 -105.75 41.64
CA ALA A 48 -41.99 -106.91 41.43
C ALA A 48 -40.81 -106.64 40.47
N ASN A 49 -40.86 -105.56 39.67
CA ASN A 49 -39.79 -105.15 38.76
C ASN A 49 -39.66 -103.62 38.68
N LEU A 50 -38.82 -103.05 39.54
CA LEU A 50 -38.51 -101.62 39.58
C LEU A 50 -37.42 -101.18 38.59
N ALA A 51 -36.82 -102.11 37.83
CA ALA A 51 -35.74 -101.78 36.89
C ALA A 51 -36.28 -101.18 35.57
N THR A 52 -37.47 -101.58 35.14
CA THR A 52 -38.06 -101.14 33.88
C THR A 52 -39.45 -100.56 34.12
N PRO A 53 -39.69 -99.27 33.78
CA PRO A 53 -41.01 -98.70 33.94
C PRO A 53 -41.98 -99.35 32.95
N LEU A 54 -43.20 -99.62 33.42
CA LEU A 54 -44.33 -100.03 32.59
C LEU A 54 -44.76 -98.91 31.64
N GLU A 55 -44.67 -97.66 32.11
CA GLU A 55 -44.97 -96.45 31.34
C GLU A 55 -44.25 -95.24 31.93
N SER A 56 -43.95 -94.25 31.10
CA SER A 56 -43.32 -93.00 31.50
C SER A 56 -43.98 -91.80 30.83
N GLY A 57 -43.83 -90.63 31.45
CA GLY A 57 -44.27 -89.35 30.91
C GLY A 57 -43.47 -88.20 31.53
N THR A 58 -43.60 -87.01 30.98
CA THR A 58 -42.92 -85.81 31.49
C THR A 58 -43.82 -84.59 31.47
N PHE A 59 -43.55 -83.65 32.35
CA PHE A 59 -44.17 -82.32 32.39
C PHE A 59 -43.07 -81.26 32.38
N THR A 60 -43.05 -80.43 31.34
CA THR A 60 -42.10 -79.31 31.19
C THR A 60 -42.77 -77.94 31.33
N ALA A 61 -44.10 -77.89 31.26
CA ALA A 61 -44.87 -76.66 31.48
C ALA A 61 -45.21 -76.51 32.97
N LEU A 62 -44.24 -76.05 33.75
CA LEU A 62 -44.31 -75.99 35.22
C LEU A 62 -44.70 -74.60 35.78
N ASP A 63 -44.74 -73.57 34.94
CA ASP A 63 -45.32 -72.28 35.28
C ASP A 63 -46.85 -72.35 35.28
N ASN A 64 -47.42 -72.89 36.36
CA ASN A 64 -48.87 -72.90 36.57
C ASN A 64 -49.24 -72.42 37.99
N PRO A 65 -50.38 -71.74 38.15
CA PRO A 65 -50.73 -71.01 39.38
C PRO A 65 -50.96 -71.91 40.59
N ASN A 66 -51.09 -73.22 40.40
CA ASN A 66 -51.33 -74.17 41.48
C ASN A 66 -50.05 -74.94 41.86
N SER A 67 -48.93 -74.71 41.15
CA SER A 67 -47.67 -75.43 41.30
C SER A 67 -47.88 -76.94 41.43
N GLN A 68 -48.74 -77.46 40.55
CA GLN A 68 -49.22 -78.84 40.62
C GLN A 68 -49.46 -79.40 39.23
N VAL A 69 -48.97 -80.62 38.99
CA VAL A 69 -49.34 -81.43 37.83
C VAL A 69 -50.26 -82.57 38.26
N THR A 70 -51.15 -82.98 37.35
CA THR A 70 -52.09 -84.09 37.58
C THR A 70 -51.68 -85.27 36.72
N VAL A 71 -51.44 -86.41 37.35
CA VAL A 71 -51.13 -87.68 36.69
C VAL A 71 -52.34 -88.58 36.81
N ALA A 72 -52.84 -89.11 35.69
CA ALA A 72 -53.89 -90.13 35.70
C ALA A 72 -53.25 -91.49 35.40
N VAL A 73 -53.33 -92.43 36.34
CA VAL A 73 -52.83 -93.80 36.15
C VAL A 73 -54.02 -94.72 35.95
N VAL A 74 -54.13 -95.32 34.77
CA VAL A 74 -55.20 -96.28 34.43
C VAL A 74 -54.55 -97.64 34.21
N ARG A 75 -55.03 -98.66 34.93
CA ARG A 75 -54.48 -100.02 34.87
C ARG A 75 -54.75 -100.64 33.50
N LYS A 76 -53.67 -100.98 32.78
CA LYS A 76 -53.75 -101.67 31.47
C LYS A 76 -53.79 -103.19 31.64
N ALA A 77 -54.23 -103.88 30.59
CA ALA A 77 -54.20 -105.34 30.56
C ALA A 77 -52.75 -105.85 30.73
N GLY A 78 -52.55 -106.83 31.61
CA GLY A 78 -51.23 -107.39 31.93
C GLY A 78 -50.47 -106.68 33.05
N TRP A 79 -50.97 -105.56 33.57
CA TRP A 79 -50.37 -104.89 34.73
C TRP A 79 -50.81 -105.54 36.05
N ALA A 80 -49.92 -105.53 37.05
CA ALA A 80 -50.23 -105.93 38.41
C ALA A 80 -51.34 -105.06 39.03
N GLU A 81 -52.02 -105.59 40.05
CA GLU A 81 -53.09 -104.85 40.74
C GLU A 81 -52.55 -103.72 41.61
N LYS A 82 -51.31 -103.84 42.08
CA LYS A 82 -50.58 -102.81 42.82
C LYS A 82 -49.44 -102.30 41.96
N LEU A 83 -49.34 -100.99 41.82
CA LEU A 83 -48.32 -100.31 41.02
C LEU A 83 -47.57 -99.30 41.88
N GLN A 84 -46.34 -98.95 41.50
CA GLN A 84 -45.61 -97.85 42.12
C GLN A 84 -45.44 -96.72 41.12
N LEU A 85 -45.85 -95.51 41.49
CA LEU A 85 -45.59 -94.29 40.72
C LEU A 85 -44.41 -93.57 41.34
N VAL A 86 -43.33 -93.40 40.58
CA VAL A 86 -42.17 -92.58 40.93
C VAL A 86 -42.24 -91.29 40.12
N VAL A 87 -41.99 -90.18 40.79
CA VAL A 87 -42.01 -88.84 40.23
C VAL A 87 -40.69 -88.16 40.55
N THR A 88 -39.96 -87.74 39.54
CA THR A 88 -38.62 -87.17 39.64
C THR A 88 -38.61 -85.77 39.04
N ALA A 89 -38.04 -84.79 39.74
CA ALA A 89 -37.82 -83.44 39.24
C ALA A 89 -36.38 -83.28 38.73
N HIS A 90 -36.23 -82.62 37.59
CA HIS A 90 -34.95 -82.30 36.95
C HIS A 90 -34.84 -80.81 36.64
N GLU A 91 -33.69 -80.22 36.96
CA GLU A 91 -33.38 -78.81 36.69
C GLU A 91 -33.24 -78.53 35.18
N GLN A 92 -33.77 -77.41 34.70
CA GLN A 92 -33.79 -76.96 33.30
C GLN A 92 -34.48 -77.91 32.30
N THR A 93 -33.97 -79.14 32.13
CA THR A 93 -34.44 -80.15 31.16
C THR A 93 -34.60 -81.53 31.82
N CYS A 94 -35.30 -82.47 31.16
CA CYS A 94 -35.48 -83.82 31.71
C CYS A 94 -34.19 -84.66 31.74
N ASP A 95 -33.14 -84.22 31.04
CA ASP A 95 -31.80 -84.81 31.10
C ASP A 95 -30.87 -84.08 32.09
N GLY A 96 -31.38 -82.99 32.69
CA GLY A 96 -30.66 -82.22 33.69
C GLY A 96 -30.55 -82.94 35.04
N PRO A 97 -29.82 -82.35 35.99
CA PRO A 97 -29.62 -82.93 37.31
C PRO A 97 -30.94 -83.21 38.03
N LYS A 98 -31.00 -84.35 38.72
CA LYS A 98 -32.14 -84.72 39.56
C LYS A 98 -32.11 -83.86 40.82
N VAL A 99 -33.16 -83.05 41.02
CA VAL A 99 -33.27 -82.12 42.15
C VAL A 99 -34.19 -82.60 43.26
N ASP A 100 -35.19 -83.43 42.93
CA ASP A 100 -36.01 -84.11 43.95
C ASP A 100 -36.71 -85.36 43.38
N GLU A 101 -37.16 -86.26 44.24
CA GLU A 101 -37.88 -87.48 43.85
C GLU A 101 -38.85 -87.95 44.94
N ALA A 102 -40.08 -88.30 44.53
CA ALA A 102 -41.11 -88.80 45.41
C ALA A 102 -41.83 -90.00 44.78
N GLN A 103 -42.33 -90.92 45.61
CA GLN A 103 -43.00 -92.13 45.13
C GLN A 103 -44.26 -92.46 45.93
N VAL A 104 -45.27 -93.04 45.27
CA VAL A 104 -46.51 -93.52 45.89
C VAL A 104 -46.90 -94.90 45.35
N ASP A 105 -47.29 -95.79 46.26
CA ASP A 105 -47.87 -97.07 45.91
C ASP A 105 -49.37 -96.91 45.64
N LEU A 106 -49.84 -97.48 44.53
CA LEU A 106 -51.20 -97.35 44.01
C LEU A 106 -51.88 -98.71 44.00
N ASP A 107 -52.98 -98.86 44.75
CA ASP A 107 -53.83 -100.05 44.70
C ASP A 107 -54.96 -99.86 43.68
N LEU A 108 -54.85 -100.57 42.55
CA LEU A 108 -55.79 -100.56 41.43
C LEU A 108 -56.51 -101.91 41.29
N SER A 109 -56.74 -102.63 42.40
CA SER A 109 -57.53 -103.88 42.42
C SER A 109 -58.99 -103.66 42.01
N GLY A 110 -59.60 -104.59 41.27
CA GLY A 110 -61.00 -104.46 40.78
C GLY A 110 -61.18 -103.44 39.65
N THR A 111 -62.37 -102.80 39.57
CA THR A 111 -62.77 -101.87 38.51
C THR A 111 -63.05 -100.46 39.05
N GLY A 112 -63.18 -99.46 38.15
CA GLY A 112 -63.65 -98.11 38.46
C GLY A 112 -62.62 -97.14 39.07
N LYS A 113 -63.06 -95.90 39.34
CA LYS A 113 -62.20 -94.84 39.89
C LYS A 113 -61.78 -95.14 41.33
N LYS A 114 -60.47 -95.10 41.62
CA LYS A 114 -59.88 -95.22 42.96
C LYS A 114 -59.77 -93.88 43.68
N PRO A 115 -59.67 -93.86 45.02
CA PRO A 115 -59.39 -92.65 45.79
C PRO A 115 -58.15 -91.95 45.27
N ASP A 116 -58.20 -90.63 45.17
CA ASP A 116 -57.07 -89.86 44.66
C ASP A 116 -55.86 -89.98 45.60
N ALA A 117 -54.65 -89.98 45.03
CA ALA A 117 -53.39 -89.95 45.76
C ALA A 117 -52.71 -88.59 45.58
N SER A 118 -51.76 -88.26 46.46
CA SER A 118 -51.00 -87.03 46.37
C SER A 118 -49.53 -87.22 46.74
N LEU A 119 -48.66 -86.51 46.04
CA LEU A 119 -47.23 -86.41 46.28
C LEU A 119 -46.80 -84.93 46.24
N ALA A 120 -45.69 -84.61 46.88
CA ALA A 120 -45.09 -83.28 46.85
C ALA A 120 -43.59 -83.38 46.57
N LEU A 121 -43.08 -82.49 45.73
CA LEU A 121 -41.66 -82.29 45.46
C LEU A 121 -41.21 -80.97 46.11
N ALA A 122 -40.13 -81.01 46.89
CA ALA A 122 -39.54 -79.87 47.58
C ALA A 122 -38.29 -79.40 46.83
N ILE A 123 -38.51 -78.58 45.80
CA ILE A 123 -37.47 -78.01 44.95
C ILE A 123 -37.19 -76.59 45.45
N LEU A 124 -35.98 -76.32 45.93
CA LEU A 124 -35.59 -75.00 46.43
C LEU A 124 -34.97 -74.20 45.28
N ASP A 125 -35.44 -72.97 45.12
CA ASP A 125 -34.99 -71.95 44.16
C ASP A 125 -35.36 -70.64 44.86
N ALA A 126 -34.48 -70.21 45.76
CA ALA A 126 -34.72 -69.13 46.69
C ALA A 126 -34.54 -67.77 46.02
N ASP A 127 -33.61 -67.63 45.08
CA ASP A 127 -33.40 -66.38 44.34
C ASP A 127 -34.29 -66.21 43.09
N GLY A 128 -34.90 -67.29 42.61
CA GLY A 128 -35.87 -67.28 41.52
C GLY A 128 -35.26 -67.18 40.12
N ASP A 129 -33.97 -67.45 39.95
CA ASP A 129 -33.32 -67.45 38.63
C ASP A 129 -33.68 -68.67 37.77
N GLY A 130 -34.20 -69.71 38.43
CA GLY A 130 -34.68 -70.96 37.86
C GLY A 130 -33.66 -72.10 37.89
N TYR A 131 -32.52 -71.93 38.56
CA TYR A 131 -31.58 -72.96 38.92
C TYR A 131 -31.79 -73.38 40.38
N VAL A 132 -31.30 -74.56 40.72
CA VAL A 132 -31.44 -75.16 42.05
C VAL A 132 -30.05 -75.26 42.65
N PRO A 133 -29.86 -74.98 43.96
CA PRO A 133 -28.54 -75.00 44.55
C PRO A 133 -27.89 -76.38 44.43
N THR A 134 -26.58 -76.39 44.25
CA THR A 134 -25.76 -77.60 44.25
C THR A 134 -25.97 -78.47 45.49
N SER A 135 -26.29 -77.89 46.66
CA SER A 135 -26.62 -78.63 47.89
C SER A 135 -27.87 -79.52 47.76
N ASN A 136 -28.75 -79.20 46.81
CA ASN A 136 -29.99 -79.89 46.52
C ASN A 136 -29.95 -80.59 45.14
N GLY A 137 -28.74 -80.86 44.64
CA GLY A 137 -28.53 -81.64 43.43
C GLY A 137 -28.71 -80.86 42.12
N GLY A 138 -28.88 -79.53 42.16
CA GLY A 138 -28.89 -78.66 40.98
C GLY A 138 -27.49 -78.12 40.63
N THR A 139 -27.43 -77.01 39.89
CA THR A 139 -26.17 -76.43 39.38
C THR A 139 -25.85 -75.01 39.84
N ASP A 140 -26.71 -74.40 40.65
CA ASP A 140 -26.48 -73.06 41.18
C ASP A 140 -25.49 -73.05 42.36
N CYS A 141 -24.51 -72.15 42.29
CA CYS A 141 -23.44 -71.98 43.25
C CYS A 141 -23.76 -70.95 44.37
N ASP A 142 -24.77 -70.08 44.20
CA ASP A 142 -25.24 -69.13 45.21
C ASP A 142 -26.77 -68.93 45.13
N ASP A 143 -27.56 -69.80 45.77
CA ASP A 143 -29.03 -69.66 45.83
C ASP A 143 -29.50 -68.63 46.88
N SER A 144 -28.79 -67.52 47.06
CA SER A 144 -29.15 -66.48 48.03
C SER A 144 -30.07 -65.42 47.44
N VAL A 145 -31.20 -65.15 48.10
CA VAL A 145 -32.22 -64.19 47.63
C VAL A 145 -31.66 -62.79 47.29
N GLN A 146 -30.60 -62.35 47.97
CA GLN A 146 -30.08 -60.98 47.81
C GLN A 146 -29.19 -60.81 46.57
N THR A 147 -28.42 -61.84 46.21
CA THR A 147 -27.31 -61.71 45.26
C THR A 147 -27.15 -62.89 44.32
N GLY A 148 -27.81 -64.01 44.64
CA GLY A 148 -27.75 -65.26 43.93
C GLY A 148 -28.30 -65.23 42.52
N ALA A 149 -29.31 -64.40 42.26
CA ALA A 149 -29.96 -64.37 40.95
C ALA A 149 -29.06 -63.94 39.76
N GLN A 150 -27.81 -63.53 40.03
CA GLN A 150 -26.77 -63.24 39.04
C GLN A 150 -25.67 -64.31 38.98
N SER A 151 -25.80 -65.38 39.77
CA SER A 151 -24.84 -66.45 39.99
C SER A 151 -25.42 -67.78 39.53
N TYR A 152 -25.42 -68.02 38.22
CA TYR A 152 -25.92 -69.26 37.63
C TYR A 152 -25.01 -69.76 36.51
N PRO A 153 -25.04 -71.06 36.19
CA PRO A 153 -24.25 -71.62 35.11
C PRO A 153 -24.35 -70.84 33.79
N GLY A 154 -23.22 -70.24 33.40
CA GLY A 154 -23.09 -69.47 32.16
C GLY A 154 -23.54 -68.00 32.23
N ALA A 155 -23.76 -67.42 33.42
CA ALA A 155 -23.89 -65.97 33.55
C ALA A 155 -22.59 -65.24 33.13
N PRO A 156 -22.62 -63.96 32.69
CA PRO A 156 -21.41 -63.17 32.52
C PRO A 156 -20.74 -62.88 33.86
N GLU A 157 -19.41 -63.02 33.92
CA GLU A 157 -18.64 -62.58 35.09
C GLU A 157 -18.75 -61.06 35.28
N LEU A 158 -19.12 -60.67 36.49
CA LEU A 158 -19.03 -59.30 36.98
C LEU A 158 -17.75 -59.16 37.79
N CYS A 159 -17.35 -57.93 38.13
CA CYS A 159 -16.21 -57.69 39.01
C CYS A 159 -16.72 -57.39 40.42
N ASP A 160 -17.45 -58.35 41.00
CA ASP A 160 -18.17 -58.23 42.27
C ASP A 160 -17.61 -59.17 43.36
N ASN A 161 -16.48 -59.84 43.07
CA ASN A 161 -15.82 -60.87 43.87
C ASN A 161 -16.67 -62.13 44.06
N ARG A 162 -17.50 -62.46 43.08
CA ARG A 162 -18.31 -63.69 43.07
C ARG A 162 -17.98 -64.52 41.83
N ASP A 163 -18.33 -65.79 41.93
CA ASP A 163 -18.37 -66.69 40.78
C ASP A 163 -19.79 -66.55 40.20
N ASN A 164 -19.96 -65.68 39.20
CA ASN A 164 -21.29 -65.45 38.64
C ASN A 164 -21.67 -66.59 37.69
N ASN A 165 -20.71 -67.22 37.04
CA ASN A 165 -20.97 -68.22 36.01
C ASN A 165 -20.93 -69.67 36.54
N CYS A 166 -20.62 -69.86 37.82
CA CYS A 166 -20.51 -71.12 38.55
C CYS A 166 -19.49 -72.11 37.96
N VAL A 167 -18.36 -71.64 37.42
CA VAL A 167 -17.27 -72.50 36.90
C VAL A 167 -16.05 -72.58 37.81
N GLY A 168 -16.10 -71.99 39.00
CA GLY A 168 -15.08 -72.07 40.04
C GLY A 168 -14.00 -70.98 39.98
N GLY A 169 -14.16 -69.99 39.10
CA GLY A 169 -13.35 -68.77 39.07
C GLY A 169 -14.07 -67.61 39.77
N VAL A 170 -13.31 -66.59 40.17
CA VAL A 170 -13.89 -65.34 40.70
C VAL A 170 -13.48 -64.19 39.78
N ASP A 171 -14.48 -63.53 39.19
CA ASP A 171 -14.36 -62.44 38.22
C ASP A 171 -13.35 -62.77 37.09
N GLU A 172 -13.35 -63.99 36.54
CA GLU A 172 -12.47 -64.34 35.42
C GLU A 172 -12.94 -63.71 34.10
N GLY A 173 -11.98 -63.45 33.21
CA GLY A 173 -12.29 -62.83 31.92
C GLY A 173 -12.75 -61.37 31.99
N VAL A 174 -12.78 -60.76 33.18
CA VAL A 174 -13.04 -59.32 33.37
C VAL A 174 -11.75 -58.51 33.28
N ASP A 175 -11.81 -57.35 32.63
CA ASP A 175 -10.69 -56.40 32.61
C ASP A 175 -10.57 -55.68 33.95
N LYS A 176 -9.48 -56.00 34.67
CA LYS A 176 -9.13 -55.47 35.99
C LYS A 176 -8.07 -54.38 35.93
N LYS A 177 -7.60 -53.99 34.73
CA LYS A 177 -6.48 -53.05 34.59
C LYS A 177 -6.94 -51.61 34.69
N TRP A 178 -6.30 -50.87 35.59
CA TRP A 178 -6.48 -49.44 35.78
C TRP A 178 -5.15 -48.72 35.55
N TYR A 179 -5.15 -47.74 34.67
CA TYR A 179 -3.98 -46.95 34.32
C TYR A 179 -4.06 -45.60 35.04
N PRO A 180 -2.94 -45.04 35.54
CA PRO A 180 -2.95 -43.71 36.13
C PRO A 180 -3.43 -42.68 35.11
N ASP A 181 -4.23 -41.73 35.59
CA ASP A 181 -4.78 -40.59 34.86
C ASP A 181 -4.55 -39.36 35.75
N GLY A 182 -3.44 -38.67 35.51
CA GLY A 182 -2.88 -37.65 36.38
C GLY A 182 -3.62 -36.31 36.33
N ASP A 183 -4.25 -35.99 35.19
CA ASP A 183 -4.97 -34.74 34.95
C ASP A 183 -6.50 -34.90 34.84
N GLY A 184 -6.98 -36.14 34.83
CA GLY A 184 -8.40 -36.50 34.93
C GLY A 184 -9.17 -36.29 33.64
N ASP A 185 -8.54 -36.44 32.48
CA ASP A 185 -9.16 -36.30 31.17
C ASP A 185 -9.85 -37.58 30.66
N GLY A 186 -9.59 -38.72 31.32
CA GLY A 186 -10.14 -40.03 30.98
C GLY A 186 -9.25 -40.90 30.11
N PHE A 187 -8.02 -40.48 29.82
CA PHE A 187 -6.99 -41.28 29.15
C PHE A 187 -5.86 -41.60 30.13
N GLY A 188 -5.45 -42.86 30.16
CA GLY A 188 -4.42 -43.29 31.08
C GLY A 188 -3.04 -43.22 30.42
N ARG A 189 -1.99 -42.92 31.19
CA ARG A 189 -0.61 -43.06 30.70
C ARG A 189 -0.20 -44.51 30.50
N ASN A 190 0.71 -44.75 29.55
CA ASN A 190 1.27 -46.07 29.25
C ASN A 190 2.30 -46.53 30.31
N GLU A 191 1.85 -46.71 31.54
CA GLU A 191 2.64 -47.25 32.64
C GLU A 191 2.05 -48.58 33.17
N ALA A 192 2.68 -49.13 34.20
CA ALA A 192 2.19 -50.34 34.87
C ALA A 192 0.78 -50.10 35.43
N ALA A 193 -0.19 -50.85 34.91
CA ALA A 193 -1.56 -50.85 35.41
C ALA A 193 -1.64 -51.48 36.81
N ILE A 194 -2.59 -51.01 37.62
CA ILE A 194 -3.02 -51.67 38.84
C ILE A 194 -4.15 -52.64 38.48
N GLU A 195 -4.02 -53.90 38.89
CA GLU A 195 -5.02 -54.94 38.65
C GLU A 195 -5.95 -55.10 39.86
N GLN A 196 -7.17 -54.61 39.75
CA GLN A 196 -8.25 -54.83 40.72
C GLN A 196 -9.62 -54.50 40.10
N CYS A 197 -10.70 -55.00 40.72
CA CYS A 197 -12.05 -54.81 40.17
C CYS A 197 -12.55 -53.36 40.24
N ASN A 198 -12.44 -52.73 41.41
CA ASN A 198 -12.90 -51.36 41.61
C ASN A 198 -11.80 -50.35 41.27
N SER A 199 -12.18 -49.18 40.77
CA SER A 199 -11.23 -48.11 40.49
C SER A 199 -10.35 -47.82 41.72
N PRO A 200 -8.99 -47.79 41.58
CA PRO A 200 -8.09 -47.43 42.68
C PRO A 200 -8.27 -46.01 43.21
N GLY A 201 -9.01 -45.16 42.51
CA GLY A 201 -9.30 -43.79 42.90
C GLY A 201 -9.60 -42.92 41.68
N PRO A 202 -9.90 -41.63 41.89
CA PRO A 202 -10.22 -40.71 40.80
C PRO A 202 -9.08 -40.49 39.79
N ASN A 203 -7.84 -40.85 40.13
CA ASN A 203 -6.66 -40.67 39.29
C ASN A 203 -6.31 -41.93 38.47
N TYR A 204 -7.32 -42.74 38.16
CA TYR A 204 -7.15 -43.99 37.43
C TYR A 204 -8.33 -44.22 36.48
N VAL A 205 -8.01 -44.63 35.25
CA VAL A 205 -9.00 -44.89 34.20
C VAL A 205 -8.77 -46.23 33.51
N LYS A 206 -9.80 -46.74 32.83
CA LYS A 206 -9.70 -47.90 31.95
C LYS A 206 -9.30 -47.45 30.54
N VAL A 207 -8.19 -47.98 30.04
CA VAL A 207 -7.74 -47.71 28.68
C VAL A 207 -8.47 -48.64 27.70
N THR A 208 -9.17 -48.05 26.74
CA THR A 208 -9.86 -48.79 25.67
C THR A 208 -9.00 -48.78 24.42
N ASN A 209 -8.92 -49.91 23.70
CA ASN A 209 -8.19 -50.06 22.43
C ASN A 209 -6.69 -49.72 22.46
N GLY A 210 -6.07 -49.64 23.65
CA GLY A 210 -4.64 -49.33 23.79
C GLY A 210 -4.26 -47.89 23.46
N GLN A 211 -5.21 -46.95 23.49
CA GLN A 211 -4.95 -45.52 23.34
C GLN A 211 -4.51 -44.94 24.68
N PHE A 212 -3.22 -44.62 24.79
CA PHE A 212 -2.64 -44.04 25.98
C PHE A 212 -2.44 -42.55 25.81
N ASP A 213 -2.53 -41.83 26.92
CA ASP A 213 -2.17 -40.44 27.00
C ASP A 213 -0.65 -40.26 26.75
N CYS A 214 -0.31 -39.30 25.90
CA CYS A 214 1.05 -38.87 25.64
C CYS A 214 1.55 -37.81 26.65
N ASN A 215 0.67 -37.13 27.38
CA ASN A 215 1.01 -36.16 28.43
C ASN A 215 -0.02 -36.11 29.59
N ASP A 216 0.15 -37.03 30.54
CA ASP A 216 -0.64 -37.25 31.79
C ASP A 216 -0.63 -36.10 32.82
N SER A 217 -0.23 -34.91 32.40
CA SER A 217 -0.22 -33.71 33.23
C SER A 217 -1.00 -32.54 32.63
N GLU A 218 -1.51 -32.69 31.40
CA GLU A 218 -2.22 -31.67 30.65
C GLU A 218 -3.51 -32.23 30.04
N ARG A 219 -4.65 -32.00 30.70
CA ARG A 219 -6.00 -32.49 30.31
C ARG A 219 -6.46 -32.20 28.86
N GLU A 220 -5.75 -31.34 28.15
CA GLU A 220 -6.06 -30.95 26.77
C GLU A 220 -5.19 -31.70 25.75
N VAL A 221 -4.24 -32.52 26.21
CA VAL A 221 -3.30 -33.28 25.38
C VAL A 221 -3.62 -34.75 25.56
N HIS A 222 -4.36 -35.33 24.63
CA HIS A 222 -4.81 -36.72 24.74
C HIS A 222 -5.23 -37.30 23.39
N PRO A 223 -5.33 -38.64 23.26
CA PRO A 223 -5.82 -39.28 22.05
C PRO A 223 -7.13 -38.66 21.56
N GLY A 224 -7.11 -38.10 20.35
CA GLY A 224 -8.27 -37.50 19.70
C GLY A 224 -8.65 -36.09 20.16
N ALA A 225 -7.79 -35.38 20.90
CA ALA A 225 -7.92 -33.94 21.12
C ALA A 225 -7.88 -33.15 19.80
N GLU A 226 -8.27 -31.87 19.84
CA GLU A 226 -8.14 -30.97 18.69
C GLU A 226 -6.69 -30.52 18.55
N GLU A 227 -6.06 -30.84 17.42
CA GLU A 227 -4.68 -30.43 17.13
C GLU A 227 -4.58 -28.93 16.94
N LYS A 228 -3.68 -28.28 17.69
CA LYS A 228 -3.35 -26.86 17.50
C LYS A 228 -2.01 -26.76 16.78
N CYS A 229 -1.76 -25.62 16.16
CA CYS A 229 -0.46 -25.29 15.58
C CYS A 229 0.38 -24.62 16.68
N ASN A 230 0.90 -25.40 17.63
CA ASN A 230 1.61 -24.90 18.81
C ASN A 230 2.99 -25.55 19.01
N ASN A 231 3.45 -26.36 18.05
CA ASN A 231 4.64 -27.20 18.11
C ASN A 231 4.58 -28.25 19.22
N ARG A 232 3.39 -28.82 19.46
CA ARG A 232 3.15 -29.97 20.32
C ARG A 232 2.32 -30.99 19.55
N ASP A 233 2.25 -32.20 20.08
CA ASP A 233 1.35 -33.26 19.61
C ASP A 233 0.17 -33.24 20.60
N ASP A 234 -0.87 -32.47 20.31
CA ASP A 234 -2.00 -32.31 21.24
C ASP A 234 -2.91 -33.54 21.21
N ASN A 235 -3.03 -34.21 20.06
CA ASN A 235 -3.96 -35.32 19.86
C ASN A 235 -3.32 -36.72 19.97
N CYS A 236 -2.04 -36.79 20.31
CA CYS A 236 -1.21 -37.99 20.42
C CYS A 236 -1.16 -38.85 19.13
N ALA A 237 -1.21 -38.23 17.95
CA ALA A 237 -1.18 -38.93 16.66
C ALA A 237 0.25 -39.19 16.12
N GLY A 238 1.30 -38.82 16.87
CA GLY A 238 2.68 -39.17 16.57
C GLY A 238 3.40 -38.16 15.68
N GLY A 239 3.06 -36.88 15.79
CA GLY A 239 3.75 -35.76 15.15
C GLY A 239 3.38 -34.43 15.81
N GLU A 240 4.27 -33.45 15.76
CA GLU A 240 3.93 -32.09 16.18
C GLU A 240 3.16 -31.37 15.06
N ASP A 241 1.98 -30.80 15.38
CA ASP A 241 1.13 -30.05 14.45
C ASP A 241 0.85 -30.79 13.13
N GLU A 242 0.70 -32.12 13.13
CA GLU A 242 0.63 -32.95 11.94
C GLU A 242 -0.56 -32.62 11.03
N SER A 243 -1.63 -32.09 11.62
CA SER A 243 -2.80 -31.54 10.91
C SER A 243 -2.49 -30.26 10.12
N PHE A 244 -1.36 -29.60 10.38
CA PHE A 244 -0.95 -28.34 9.74
C PHE A 244 0.19 -28.51 8.72
N ILE A 245 0.75 -29.70 8.52
CA ILE A 245 1.88 -29.93 7.59
C ILE A 245 1.43 -30.10 6.13
N GLY A 246 0.16 -30.46 5.90
CA GLY A 246 -0.37 -30.75 4.56
C GLY A 246 -0.78 -29.54 3.72
N GLY A 247 -0.63 -29.64 2.39
CA GLY A 247 -1.17 -28.68 1.42
C GLY A 247 -0.25 -27.50 1.08
N GLU A 248 -0.73 -26.60 0.21
CA GLU A 248 0.05 -25.44 -0.30
C GLU A 248 0.39 -24.40 0.79
N ARG A 249 -0.29 -24.45 1.93
CA ARG A 249 -0.07 -23.60 3.10
C ARG A 249 0.40 -24.39 4.33
N GLY A 250 0.92 -25.60 4.12
CA GLY A 250 1.40 -26.44 5.21
C GLY A 250 2.57 -25.79 5.96
N LYS A 251 2.66 -25.99 7.27
CA LYS A 251 3.76 -25.58 8.13
C LYS A 251 5.08 -26.09 7.53
N GLY A 252 6.03 -25.18 7.33
CA GLY A 252 7.31 -25.46 6.67
C GLY A 252 7.31 -25.33 5.13
N ALA A 253 6.16 -25.20 4.48
CA ALA A 253 6.09 -24.93 3.04
C ALA A 253 6.59 -23.50 2.72
N SER A 254 7.20 -23.33 1.55
CA SER A 254 7.66 -22.03 1.08
C SER A 254 6.49 -21.10 0.78
N CYS A 255 6.64 -19.83 1.13
CA CYS A 255 5.68 -18.79 0.84
C CYS A 255 6.39 -17.50 0.39
N ASN A 256 5.67 -16.64 -0.32
CA ASN A 256 6.21 -15.38 -0.82
C ASN A 256 5.34 -14.21 -0.35
N ASN A 257 5.99 -13.10 0.00
CA ASN A 257 5.41 -11.78 0.13
C ASN A 257 6.06 -10.89 -0.93
N ASP A 258 5.43 -10.80 -2.10
CA ASP A 258 6.00 -10.22 -3.32
C ASP A 258 7.32 -10.90 -3.73
N ILE A 259 8.45 -10.18 -3.69
CA ILE A 259 9.79 -10.70 -4.00
C ILE A 259 10.46 -11.39 -2.80
N CYS A 260 9.92 -11.24 -1.60
CA CYS A 260 10.52 -11.78 -0.38
C CYS A 260 9.99 -13.19 -0.11
N THR A 261 10.92 -14.12 0.17
CA THR A 261 10.59 -15.51 0.45
C THR A 261 10.61 -15.78 1.94
N GLY A 262 9.78 -16.72 2.38
CA GLY A 262 9.69 -17.18 3.75
C GLY A 262 9.07 -18.58 3.80
N THR A 263 8.65 -18.98 4.99
CA THR A 263 7.95 -20.26 5.20
C THR A 263 6.66 -20.03 5.97
N TYR A 264 5.68 -20.91 5.75
CA TYR A 264 4.50 -20.96 6.60
C TYR A 264 4.89 -21.45 8.00
N VAL A 265 4.51 -20.68 9.01
CA VAL A 265 4.69 -20.98 10.45
C VAL A 265 3.33 -20.92 11.13
N CYS A 266 3.23 -21.40 12.37
CA CYS A 266 2.01 -21.23 13.14
C CYS A 266 1.75 -19.75 13.43
N ASN A 267 0.50 -19.33 13.25
CA ASN A 267 0.09 -17.98 13.62
C ASN A 267 0.07 -17.81 15.15
N ALA A 268 0.03 -16.56 15.61
CA ALA A 268 0.02 -16.26 17.05
C ALA A 268 -1.16 -16.88 17.82
N ALA A 269 -2.26 -17.21 17.14
CA ALA A 269 -3.43 -17.85 17.74
C ALA A 269 -3.30 -19.37 17.88
N GLY A 270 -2.29 -19.99 17.26
CA GLY A 270 -2.10 -21.43 17.22
C GLY A 270 -3.21 -22.19 16.48
N SER A 271 -4.00 -21.50 15.65
CA SER A 271 -5.19 -22.09 15.00
C SER A 271 -5.01 -22.31 13.49
N ALA A 272 -3.95 -21.76 12.91
CA ALA A 272 -3.66 -21.86 11.48
C ALA A 272 -2.18 -21.53 11.21
N THR A 273 -1.76 -21.74 9.96
CA THR A 273 -0.46 -21.28 9.46
C THR A 273 -0.55 -19.89 8.84
N GLU A 274 0.52 -19.11 8.94
CA GLU A 274 0.70 -17.82 8.28
C GLU A 274 2.09 -17.72 7.65
N CYS A 275 2.20 -16.92 6.58
CA CYS A 275 3.45 -16.77 5.86
C CYS A 275 4.40 -15.84 6.61
N ASN A 276 5.54 -16.35 7.06
CA ASN A 276 6.60 -15.57 7.70
C ASN A 276 7.60 -15.01 6.67
N ALA A 277 7.10 -14.43 5.58
CA ALA A 277 7.92 -13.70 4.62
C ALA A 277 7.85 -12.20 4.94
N PRO A 278 9.00 -11.52 5.16
CA PRO A 278 8.99 -10.09 5.45
C PRO A 278 8.43 -9.30 4.26
N ALA A 279 7.80 -8.16 4.53
CA ALA A 279 7.47 -7.23 3.46
C ALA A 279 8.76 -6.64 2.87
N PRO A 280 8.85 -6.45 1.54
CA PRO A 280 9.97 -5.72 0.95
C PRO A 280 9.98 -4.28 1.47
N VAL A 281 11.18 -3.74 1.63
CA VAL A 281 11.42 -2.34 1.97
C VAL A 281 11.94 -1.62 0.74
N ASP A 282 11.44 -0.42 0.48
CA ASP A 282 11.80 0.36 -0.69
C ASP A 282 13.00 1.27 -0.36
N TYR A 283 14.01 1.22 -1.22
CA TYR A 283 15.21 2.06 -1.15
C TYR A 283 15.36 2.88 -2.42
N TYR A 284 15.64 4.17 -2.26
CA TYR A 284 15.80 5.11 -3.37
C TYR A 284 17.23 5.63 -3.40
N PRO A 285 17.87 5.77 -4.59
CA PRO A 285 19.20 6.35 -4.71
C PRO A 285 19.26 7.74 -4.07
N ASP A 286 20.38 8.02 -3.40
CA ASP A 286 20.75 9.31 -2.78
C ASP A 286 22.19 9.59 -3.18
N VAL A 287 22.33 10.27 -4.32
CA VAL A 287 23.61 10.45 -5.01
C VAL A 287 24.40 11.62 -4.42
N ASP A 288 23.73 12.66 -3.94
CA ASP A 288 24.35 13.84 -3.34
C ASP A 288 24.52 13.75 -1.81
N GLY A 289 23.90 12.77 -1.16
CA GLY A 289 24.09 12.44 0.24
C GLY A 289 23.30 13.32 1.21
N ASP A 290 22.19 13.91 0.76
CA ASP A 290 21.42 14.87 1.52
C ASP A 290 20.34 14.24 2.44
N GLY A 291 20.14 12.92 2.31
CA GLY A 291 19.20 12.12 3.08
C GLY A 291 17.81 11.97 2.45
N GLN A 292 17.60 12.48 1.24
CA GLN A 292 16.41 12.25 0.43
C GLN A 292 16.76 11.43 -0.80
N GLY A 293 15.80 10.60 -1.23
CA GLY A 293 15.98 9.77 -2.41
C GLY A 293 15.40 10.41 -3.65
N ASN A 294 15.93 10.05 -4.81
CA ASN A 294 15.48 10.53 -6.11
C ASN A 294 13.98 10.26 -6.39
N LYS A 295 13.20 11.34 -6.58
CA LYS A 295 11.75 11.37 -6.86
C LYS A 295 11.36 10.69 -8.16
N SER A 296 12.27 10.61 -9.12
CA SER A 296 12.03 9.96 -10.42
C SER A 296 12.56 8.53 -10.49
N ALA A 297 13.31 8.07 -9.48
CA ALA A 297 13.86 6.73 -9.48
C ALA A 297 12.82 5.67 -9.07
N SER A 298 12.94 4.48 -9.65
CA SER A 298 12.21 3.32 -9.18
C SER A 298 12.89 2.75 -7.92
N ALA A 299 12.08 2.37 -6.93
CA ALA A 299 12.57 1.78 -5.69
C ALA A 299 13.35 0.48 -5.94
N ALA A 300 14.55 0.39 -5.34
CA ALA A 300 15.25 -0.86 -5.13
C ALA A 300 14.63 -1.59 -3.93
N ARG A 301 13.87 -2.65 -4.21
CA ARG A 301 13.13 -3.40 -3.19
C ARG A 301 14.02 -4.45 -2.54
N VAL A 302 14.15 -4.41 -1.22
CA VAL A 302 15.07 -5.28 -0.47
C VAL A 302 14.34 -6.04 0.63
N CYS A 303 14.66 -7.33 0.76
CA CYS A 303 14.11 -8.22 1.77
C CYS A 303 15.11 -8.39 2.94
N ALA A 304 14.62 -8.26 4.17
CA ALA A 304 15.41 -8.60 5.36
C ALA A 304 15.91 -10.06 5.29
N PRO A 305 17.13 -10.38 5.76
CA PRO A 305 18.10 -9.52 6.44
C PRO A 305 19.12 -8.84 5.50
N THR A 306 18.84 -8.78 4.19
CA THR A 306 19.76 -8.19 3.22
C THR A 306 20.02 -6.72 3.58
N PRO A 307 21.28 -6.26 3.66
CA PRO A 307 21.58 -4.87 3.96
C PRO A 307 21.09 -3.94 2.84
N PRO A 308 20.81 -2.66 3.17
CA PRO A 308 20.41 -1.67 2.18
C PRO A 308 21.49 -1.49 1.10
N PRO A 309 21.12 -1.15 -0.14
CA PRO A 309 22.09 -0.77 -1.16
C PRO A 309 22.89 0.46 -0.71
N ALA A 310 24.16 0.55 -1.11
CA ALA A 310 24.96 1.74 -0.81
C ALA A 310 24.37 2.98 -1.50
N ASN A 311 24.49 4.15 -0.86
CA ASN A 311 23.99 5.44 -1.35
C ASN A 311 22.49 5.40 -1.69
N HIS A 312 21.69 4.82 -0.78
CA HIS A 312 20.23 4.83 -0.90
C HIS A 312 19.61 5.17 0.46
N VAL A 313 18.43 5.79 0.43
CA VAL A 313 17.60 6.09 1.59
C VAL A 313 16.36 5.21 1.62
N ARG A 314 15.85 4.94 2.81
CA ARG A 314 14.70 4.06 3.05
C ARG A 314 13.38 4.84 2.96
N ASP A 315 12.42 4.33 2.18
CA ASP A 315 11.03 4.81 2.09
C ASP A 315 10.87 6.34 1.91
N ASN A 316 11.85 7.01 1.30
CA ASN A 316 11.80 8.44 1.01
C ASN A 316 12.35 8.70 -0.39
N HIS A 317 11.55 9.38 -1.22
CA HIS A 317 11.87 9.70 -2.61
C HIS A 317 11.46 11.13 -2.97
N ALA A 318 11.66 12.08 -2.06
CA ALA A 318 11.14 13.44 -2.24
C ALA A 318 12.11 14.39 -2.98
N ASP A 319 13.28 13.91 -3.39
CA ASP A 319 14.32 14.70 -4.04
C ASP A 319 14.10 14.86 -5.55
N CYS A 320 13.90 16.10 -6.01
CA CYS A 320 13.70 16.41 -7.41
C CYS A 320 15.00 16.59 -8.22
N ASP A 321 16.15 16.80 -7.57
CA ASP A 321 17.48 16.83 -8.20
C ASP A 321 18.54 16.17 -7.30
N ASP A 322 18.56 14.85 -7.34
CA ASP A 322 19.48 13.93 -6.62
C ASP A 322 20.98 14.14 -6.93
N ALA A 323 21.34 15.13 -7.74
CA ALA A 323 22.71 15.55 -7.99
C ALA A 323 23.10 16.85 -7.24
N ASP A 324 22.16 17.50 -6.56
CA ASP A 324 22.32 18.80 -5.90
C ASP A 324 21.74 18.82 -4.46
N PRO A 325 22.59 18.79 -3.41
CA PRO A 325 22.15 18.56 -2.02
C PRO A 325 21.35 19.71 -1.38
N VAL A 326 21.16 20.81 -2.13
CA VAL A 326 20.34 21.96 -1.73
C VAL A 326 18.99 22.03 -2.47
N THR A 327 18.75 21.16 -3.46
CA THR A 327 17.52 21.09 -4.24
C THR A 327 16.72 19.84 -3.82
N LYS A 328 15.91 19.97 -2.77
CA LYS A 328 15.20 18.85 -2.11
C LYS A 328 13.91 19.29 -1.43
N ASP A 329 13.06 18.34 -1.08
CA ASP A 329 11.79 18.63 -0.40
C ASP A 329 12.00 19.47 0.87
N GLY A 330 11.34 20.63 0.89
CA GLY A 330 11.36 21.57 2.01
C GLY A 330 12.63 22.44 2.13
N ALA A 331 13.47 22.52 1.11
CA ALA A 331 14.56 23.51 1.06
C ALA A 331 14.03 24.96 0.97
N ASP A 332 14.93 25.94 1.12
CA ASP A 332 14.62 27.35 0.88
C ASP A 332 14.71 27.64 -0.63
N GLU A 333 13.70 28.32 -1.18
CA GLU A 333 13.70 28.75 -2.59
C GLU A 333 14.78 29.81 -2.87
N VAL A 334 15.47 29.63 -3.99
CA VAL A 334 16.42 30.59 -4.55
C VAL A 334 15.94 31.00 -5.93
N CYS A 335 15.98 32.30 -6.22
CA CYS A 335 15.55 32.86 -7.50
C CYS A 335 16.51 32.48 -8.65
N ASP A 336 16.56 31.23 -9.07
CA ASP A 336 17.47 30.76 -10.12
C ASP A 336 16.75 29.97 -11.23
N ALA A 337 15.43 29.86 -11.14
CA ALA A 337 14.54 29.08 -11.99
C ALA A 337 14.57 27.57 -11.75
N VAL A 338 15.15 27.13 -10.64
CA VAL A 338 15.07 25.76 -10.12
C VAL A 338 14.00 25.74 -9.02
N ASP A 339 13.22 24.66 -8.97
CA ASP A 339 12.32 24.36 -7.85
C ASP A 339 13.18 23.75 -6.73
N ASN A 340 13.78 24.59 -5.89
CA ASN A 340 14.74 24.12 -4.89
C ASN A 340 14.08 23.31 -3.79
N ASN A 341 12.80 23.59 -3.50
CA ASN A 341 12.06 22.94 -2.43
C ASN A 341 11.20 21.75 -2.89
N CYS A 342 11.26 21.41 -4.18
CA CYS A 342 10.59 20.29 -4.84
C CYS A 342 9.05 20.27 -4.71
N ASN A 343 8.41 21.44 -4.53
CA ASN A 343 6.96 21.57 -4.38
C ASN A 343 6.20 21.69 -5.72
N ASP A 344 6.90 21.50 -6.83
CA ASP A 344 6.43 21.64 -8.21
C ASP A 344 6.07 23.10 -8.60
N VAL A 345 6.55 24.09 -7.85
CA VAL A 345 6.38 25.53 -8.10
C VAL A 345 7.73 26.26 -7.98
N VAL A 346 8.29 26.61 -9.14
CA VAL A 346 9.56 27.36 -9.22
C VAL A 346 9.45 28.76 -8.57
N ASP A 347 10.40 29.08 -7.70
CA ASP A 347 10.61 30.39 -7.05
C ASP A 347 9.40 30.89 -6.21
N ASP A 348 8.61 30.01 -5.59
CA ASP A 348 7.32 30.35 -4.97
C ASP A 348 7.40 31.08 -3.61
N GLY A 349 8.54 30.97 -2.93
CA GLY A 349 8.82 31.62 -1.64
C GLY A 349 9.82 32.77 -1.70
N ALA A 350 10.46 33.02 -2.85
CA ALA A 350 11.63 33.87 -2.90
C ALA A 350 11.28 35.35 -3.18
N GLY A 351 11.70 36.25 -2.28
CA GLY A 351 11.64 37.70 -2.48
C GLY A 351 12.69 38.15 -3.49
N CYS A 352 12.49 37.84 -4.77
CA CYS A 352 13.50 37.93 -5.83
C CYS A 352 13.91 39.36 -6.19
N GLY A 353 14.84 39.92 -5.41
CA GLY A 353 15.39 41.25 -5.64
C GLY A 353 14.42 42.37 -5.29
N GLY A 354 13.57 42.15 -4.28
CA GLY A 354 12.69 43.17 -3.72
C GLY A 354 11.64 43.69 -4.70
N THR A 355 11.47 45.01 -4.71
CA THR A 355 10.29 45.67 -5.27
C THR A 355 10.68 46.88 -6.11
N LEU A 356 10.33 46.86 -7.39
CA LEU A 356 10.42 48.00 -8.28
C LEU A 356 9.36 49.04 -7.93
N GLN A 357 9.80 50.25 -7.61
CA GLN A 357 8.92 51.36 -7.28
C GLN A 357 8.90 52.39 -8.41
N ARG A 358 7.72 52.96 -8.66
CA ARG A 358 7.59 54.11 -9.58
C ARG A 358 8.25 55.34 -8.94
N VAL A 359 9.11 56.00 -9.69
CA VAL A 359 9.69 57.29 -9.28
C VAL A 359 8.62 58.38 -9.46
N VAL A 360 8.04 58.83 -8.35
CA VAL A 360 6.93 59.80 -8.32
C VAL A 360 7.35 61.17 -7.79
N GLY A 361 6.55 62.21 -8.08
CA GLY A 361 6.77 63.56 -7.54
C GLY A 361 7.93 64.32 -8.17
N GLN A 362 8.50 63.83 -9.28
CA GLN A 362 9.61 64.43 -10.00
C GLN A 362 9.09 65.15 -11.26
N ALA A 363 9.01 66.48 -11.23
CA ALA A 363 8.50 67.26 -12.37
C ALA A 363 9.31 67.05 -13.67
N ALA A 364 10.61 66.79 -13.55
CA ALA A 364 11.50 66.52 -14.68
C ALA A 364 11.14 65.24 -15.45
N LEU A 365 10.38 64.33 -14.84
CA LEU A 365 9.92 63.10 -15.49
C LEU A 365 8.64 63.31 -16.29
N GLY A 366 8.05 64.52 -16.27
CA GLY A 366 6.89 64.91 -17.09
C GLY A 366 5.54 64.35 -16.65
N GLY A 367 5.52 63.30 -15.81
CA GLY A 367 4.28 62.54 -15.60
C GLY A 367 3.78 61.99 -16.94
N ASP A 368 2.46 61.94 -17.14
CA ASP A 368 1.85 61.30 -18.32
C ASP A 368 2.14 61.98 -19.68
N SER A 369 3.02 62.98 -19.74
CA SER A 369 3.36 63.70 -20.97
C SER A 369 4.68 63.30 -21.63
N HIS A 370 5.49 62.43 -21.03
CA HIS A 370 6.81 62.06 -21.56
C HIS A 370 6.90 60.58 -21.91
N ASP A 371 7.11 60.25 -23.18
CA ASP A 371 7.34 58.87 -23.59
C ASP A 371 8.84 58.54 -23.60
N TRP A 372 9.29 57.84 -22.56
CA TRP A 372 10.68 57.43 -22.44
C TRP A 372 10.98 56.20 -23.32
N ARG A 373 12.16 56.16 -23.92
CA ARG A 373 12.58 55.07 -24.82
C ARG A 373 13.85 54.37 -24.37
N THR A 374 14.74 55.07 -23.68
CA THR A 374 16.03 54.52 -23.25
C THR A 374 16.45 55.05 -21.89
N VAL A 375 17.14 54.19 -21.13
CA VAL A 375 17.79 54.53 -19.87
C VAL A 375 19.24 54.07 -19.90
N ALA A 376 20.15 54.95 -19.49
CA ALA A 376 21.56 54.64 -19.43
C ALA A 376 22.15 55.13 -18.10
N VAL A 377 23.05 54.34 -17.54
CA VAL A 377 23.67 54.57 -16.24
C VAL A 377 25.18 54.43 -16.36
N ASP A 378 25.92 55.05 -15.45
CA ASP A 378 27.33 54.73 -15.27
C ASP A 378 27.47 53.24 -14.86
N PRO A 379 28.26 52.43 -15.58
CA PRO A 379 28.39 51.01 -15.31
C PRO A 379 29.17 50.68 -14.02
N LEU A 380 29.87 51.64 -13.40
CA LEU A 380 30.70 51.45 -12.21
C LEU A 380 29.92 51.68 -10.91
N ASP A 381 29.13 52.74 -10.81
CA ASP A 381 28.41 53.14 -9.59
C ASP A 381 26.91 53.36 -9.81
N GLY A 382 26.42 53.21 -11.04
CA GLY A 382 25.01 53.38 -11.41
C GLY A 382 24.56 54.83 -11.55
N TYR A 383 25.45 55.82 -11.41
CA TYR A 383 25.10 57.24 -11.51
C TYR A 383 26.17 58.01 -12.31
N PRO A 384 25.79 58.95 -13.18
CA PRO A 384 24.44 59.49 -13.37
C PRO A 384 23.51 58.51 -14.08
N VAL A 385 22.21 58.63 -13.78
CA VAL A 385 21.13 57.98 -14.50
C VAL A 385 20.57 58.98 -15.50
N TRP A 386 20.56 58.59 -16.77
CA TRP A 386 20.01 59.37 -17.87
C TRP A 386 18.80 58.66 -18.45
N VAL A 387 17.72 59.40 -18.64
CA VAL A 387 16.52 58.94 -19.36
C VAL A 387 16.27 59.85 -20.54
N ALA A 388 15.99 59.25 -21.71
CA ALA A 388 15.74 59.97 -22.95
C ALA A 388 14.59 59.33 -23.74
N GLY A 389 13.89 60.11 -24.56
CA GLY A 389 12.72 59.62 -25.27
C GLY A 389 12.21 60.51 -26.38
N MET A 390 10.92 60.39 -26.65
CA MET A 390 10.19 61.08 -27.71
C MET A 390 10.17 62.60 -27.49
N GLU A 391 10.02 63.37 -28.57
CA GLU A 391 10.01 64.83 -28.59
C GLU A 391 11.29 65.48 -28.03
N GLY A 392 12.36 64.70 -27.87
CA GLY A 392 13.64 65.14 -27.33
C GLY A 392 13.70 65.25 -25.80
N VAL A 393 12.71 64.72 -25.08
CA VAL A 393 12.71 64.70 -23.60
C VAL A 393 14.00 64.04 -23.08
N LEU A 394 14.59 64.67 -22.05
CA LEU A 394 15.89 64.26 -21.50
C LEU A 394 15.97 64.69 -20.03
N ALA A 395 16.24 63.76 -19.13
CA ALA A 395 16.45 64.06 -17.72
C ALA A 395 17.65 63.30 -17.15
N VAL A 396 18.29 63.88 -16.14
CA VAL A 396 19.45 63.29 -15.46
C VAL A 396 19.31 63.32 -13.95
N ARG A 397 19.61 62.20 -13.29
CA ARG A 397 19.80 62.10 -11.84
C ARG A 397 21.27 61.80 -11.58
N THR A 398 22.01 62.77 -11.03
CA THR A 398 23.47 62.65 -10.92
C THR A 398 23.95 61.85 -9.72
N ARG A 399 23.09 61.66 -8.70
CA ARG A 399 23.38 60.92 -7.47
C ARG A 399 22.10 60.31 -6.88
N PRO A 400 22.20 59.33 -5.97
CA PRO A 400 21.03 58.72 -5.33
C PRO A 400 20.16 59.72 -4.55
N ASP A 401 20.74 60.78 -3.97
CA ASP A 401 20.05 61.71 -3.07
C ASP A 401 19.48 62.96 -3.75
N VAL A 402 19.63 63.08 -5.07
CA VAL A 402 19.16 64.24 -5.84
C VAL A 402 17.97 63.90 -6.74
N ALA A 403 17.11 64.90 -6.95
CA ALA A 403 16.00 64.85 -7.91
C ALA A 403 16.51 64.77 -9.35
N PHE A 404 15.67 64.26 -10.26
CA PHE A 404 15.93 64.37 -11.69
C PHE A 404 15.93 65.83 -12.11
N LYS A 405 16.94 66.21 -12.91
CA LYS A 405 17.05 67.51 -13.56
C LYS A 405 16.58 67.36 -15.01
N ASP A 406 15.57 68.15 -15.38
CA ASP A 406 15.14 68.29 -16.78
C ASP A 406 16.20 69.06 -17.57
N VAL A 407 16.68 68.42 -18.63
CA VAL A 407 17.62 68.98 -19.61
C VAL A 407 17.13 68.73 -21.04
N GLY A 408 15.83 68.45 -21.19
CA GLY A 408 15.10 68.29 -22.44
C GLY A 408 14.60 69.64 -22.99
N PRO A 409 13.67 69.65 -23.95
CA PRO A 409 13.32 70.81 -24.76
C PRO A 409 12.77 72.01 -23.97
N ALA A 410 12.19 71.76 -22.79
CA ALA A 410 11.74 72.81 -21.88
C ALA A 410 12.90 73.57 -21.22
N SER A 411 14.11 73.01 -21.22
CA SER A 411 15.33 73.64 -20.72
C SER A 411 16.05 74.46 -21.80
N ASN A 412 16.84 75.45 -21.40
CA ASN A 412 17.70 76.24 -22.29
C ASN A 412 18.97 75.49 -22.75
N ASN A 413 19.19 74.28 -22.26
CA ASN A 413 20.43 73.53 -22.40
C ASN A 413 20.26 72.27 -23.28
N ASN A 414 19.10 72.13 -23.90
CA ASN A 414 18.64 70.94 -24.60
C ASN A 414 19.43 70.56 -25.87
N CYS A 415 19.24 69.31 -26.32
CA CYS A 415 19.74 68.81 -27.59
C CYS A 415 18.69 68.87 -28.72
N GLY A 416 17.71 69.78 -28.62
CA GLY A 416 16.58 69.92 -29.55
C GLY A 416 15.44 68.93 -29.24
N THR A 417 14.54 68.78 -30.21
CA THR A 417 13.29 68.01 -30.09
C THR A 417 13.35 66.67 -30.85
N THR A 418 14.54 66.11 -31.03
CA THR A 418 14.68 64.83 -31.75
C THR A 418 14.29 63.67 -30.86
N ASP A 419 13.49 62.74 -31.39
CA ASP A 419 13.18 61.49 -30.71
C ASP A 419 14.47 60.68 -30.48
N TRP A 420 14.77 60.40 -29.21
CA TRP A 420 15.92 59.61 -28.80
C TRP A 420 15.50 58.17 -28.53
N TYR A 421 16.23 57.21 -29.12
CA TYR A 421 15.90 55.78 -29.03
C TYR A 421 16.97 54.94 -28.31
N ALA A 422 18.21 55.43 -28.25
CA ALA A 422 19.29 54.76 -27.54
C ALA A 422 20.22 55.77 -26.86
N ALA A 423 20.75 55.40 -25.71
CA ALA A 423 21.67 56.21 -24.93
C ALA A 423 22.85 55.40 -24.43
N TRP A 424 24.01 56.04 -24.26
CA TRP A 424 25.19 55.46 -23.65
C TRP A 424 25.88 56.49 -22.75
N VAL A 425 26.14 56.12 -21.48
CA VAL A 425 26.85 56.98 -20.53
C VAL A 425 28.35 56.73 -20.62
N ARG A 426 29.10 57.82 -20.70
CA ARG A 426 30.55 57.83 -20.68
C ARG A 426 31.08 57.82 -19.24
N PRO A 427 31.73 56.73 -18.78
CA PRO A 427 32.01 56.58 -17.34
C PRO A 427 33.10 57.51 -16.78
N ASP A 428 33.90 58.13 -17.65
CA ASP A 428 34.99 59.01 -17.22
C ASP A 428 34.61 60.49 -17.16
N THR A 429 33.46 60.87 -17.72
CA THR A 429 33.01 62.28 -17.77
C THR A 429 31.56 62.49 -17.37
N ASP A 430 30.84 61.43 -16.99
CA ASP A 430 29.42 61.46 -16.61
C ASP A 430 28.50 62.03 -17.71
N THR A 431 28.96 62.05 -18.97
CA THR A 431 28.22 62.59 -20.11
C THR A 431 27.41 61.50 -20.78
N VAL A 432 26.25 61.87 -21.33
CA VAL A 432 25.42 60.94 -22.13
C VAL A 432 25.62 61.20 -23.61
N PHE A 433 25.74 60.12 -24.36
CA PHE A 433 25.61 60.10 -25.81
C PHE A 433 24.22 59.59 -26.18
N LEU A 434 23.55 60.29 -27.09
CA LEU A 434 22.19 60.02 -27.51
C LEU A 434 22.17 59.69 -29.00
N ALA A 435 21.35 58.72 -29.38
CA ALA A 435 21.11 58.33 -30.76
C ALA A 435 19.61 58.33 -31.08
N GLY A 436 19.24 58.96 -32.19
CA GLY A 436 17.84 59.30 -32.44
C GLY A 436 17.43 59.35 -33.91
N GLU A 437 16.26 59.93 -34.13
CA GLU A 437 15.63 60.11 -35.44
C GLU A 437 16.51 60.86 -36.45
N GLY A 438 16.35 60.54 -37.74
CA GLY A 438 17.06 61.20 -38.83
C GLY A 438 18.57 60.95 -38.84
N GLY A 439 19.03 59.93 -38.11
CA GLY A 439 20.45 59.65 -37.93
C GLY A 439 21.17 60.69 -37.06
N ARG A 440 20.49 61.31 -36.09
CA ARG A 440 21.10 62.28 -35.17
C ARG A 440 21.84 61.58 -34.04
N LEU A 441 23.06 62.06 -33.75
CA LEU A 441 23.80 61.77 -32.52
C LEU A 441 24.06 63.08 -31.76
N ALA A 442 24.02 63.01 -30.43
CA ALA A 442 24.35 64.14 -29.56
C ALA A 442 25.17 63.71 -28.34
N GLU A 443 25.94 64.63 -27.77
CA GLU A 443 26.54 64.49 -26.44
C GLU A 443 25.97 65.59 -25.52
N HIS A 444 25.61 65.23 -24.30
CA HIS A 444 25.12 66.16 -23.29
C HIS A 444 25.85 65.95 -21.95
N ASP A 445 26.28 67.04 -21.31
CA ASP A 445 27.11 67.02 -20.09
C ASP A 445 26.35 67.33 -18.78
N GLY A 446 25.02 67.37 -18.85
CA GLY A 446 24.14 67.76 -17.73
C GLY A 446 23.90 69.26 -17.64
N ASN A 447 24.68 70.07 -18.35
CA ASN A 447 24.57 71.53 -18.36
C ASN A 447 24.36 72.11 -19.75
N ARG A 448 24.72 71.41 -20.82
CA ARG A 448 24.46 71.82 -22.19
C ARG A 448 24.59 70.65 -23.16
N CYS A 449 23.97 70.79 -24.31
CA CYS A 449 24.31 69.98 -25.47
C CYS A 449 25.72 70.33 -25.97
N VAL A 450 26.68 69.43 -25.78
CA VAL A 450 28.10 69.65 -26.06
C VAL A 450 28.37 69.61 -27.56
N ARG A 451 27.82 68.61 -28.25
CA ARG A 451 27.99 68.43 -29.68
C ARG A 451 26.82 67.67 -30.29
N GLN A 452 26.62 67.87 -31.58
CA GLN A 452 25.62 67.16 -32.38
C GLN A 452 26.17 66.87 -33.76
N VAL A 453 25.80 65.71 -34.31
CA VAL A 453 26.13 65.31 -35.69
C VAL A 453 24.94 64.56 -36.28
N THR A 454 24.80 64.61 -37.60
CA THR A 454 23.71 63.93 -38.32
C THR A 454 24.27 63.12 -39.48
N ALA A 455 23.97 61.82 -39.52
CA ALA A 455 24.16 60.98 -40.69
C ALA A 455 22.95 61.14 -41.62
N SER A 456 22.97 62.17 -42.47
CA SER A 456 21.84 62.47 -43.38
C SER A 456 21.44 61.31 -44.30
N GLU A 457 22.35 60.36 -44.55
CA GLU A 457 22.09 59.16 -45.34
C GLU A 457 21.19 58.12 -44.64
N VAL A 458 20.98 58.23 -43.32
CA VAL A 458 19.95 57.44 -42.62
C VAL A 458 18.57 57.81 -43.16
N GLY A 459 18.36 59.08 -43.51
CA GLY A 459 17.07 59.60 -43.95
C GLY A 459 16.13 59.89 -42.78
N THR A 460 15.12 60.74 -43.03
CA THR A 460 14.17 61.21 -42.00
C THR A 460 13.18 60.13 -41.56
N ASP A 461 12.91 59.13 -42.41
CA ASP A 461 11.97 58.04 -42.09
C ASP A 461 12.62 56.89 -41.29
N HIS A 462 13.88 57.10 -40.87
CA HIS A 462 14.69 56.13 -40.18
C HIS A 462 15.44 56.78 -39.02
N TYR A 463 15.84 55.95 -38.07
CA TYR A 463 16.49 56.36 -36.84
C TYR A 463 17.60 55.40 -36.45
N PHE A 464 18.50 55.87 -35.58
CA PHE A 464 19.42 55.00 -34.86
C PHE A 464 18.68 54.23 -33.78
N THR A 465 18.89 52.93 -33.75
CA THR A 465 18.13 51.97 -32.93
C THR A 465 18.94 51.44 -31.75
N GLY A 466 20.27 51.41 -31.86
CA GLY A 466 21.18 51.01 -30.79
C GLY A 466 22.49 51.81 -30.81
N LEU A 467 23.12 51.93 -29.65
CA LEU A 467 24.33 52.70 -29.43
C LEU A 467 25.22 52.02 -28.39
N VAL A 468 26.52 51.88 -28.70
CA VAL A 468 27.53 51.43 -27.73
C VAL A 468 28.79 52.28 -27.84
N GLY A 469 29.42 52.62 -26.71
CA GLY A 469 30.64 53.41 -26.66
C GLY A 469 31.76 52.76 -25.85
N PHE A 470 32.98 53.19 -26.12
CA PHE A 470 34.19 52.78 -25.40
C PHE A 470 35.05 54.01 -25.11
N SER A 471 35.47 54.20 -23.85
CA SER A 471 36.40 55.29 -23.49
C SER A 471 37.87 54.90 -23.64
N THR A 472 38.18 53.60 -23.65
CA THR A 472 39.56 53.08 -23.69
C THR A 472 39.77 52.15 -24.91
N PRO A 473 40.92 52.23 -25.61
CA PRO A 473 42.05 53.15 -25.40
C PRO A 473 41.77 54.59 -25.85
N SER A 474 40.69 54.83 -26.59
CA SER A 474 40.23 56.16 -26.99
C SER A 474 38.71 56.17 -27.15
N LEU A 475 38.10 57.34 -27.00
CA LEU A 475 36.66 57.51 -27.13
C LEU A 475 36.20 57.14 -28.55
N LYS A 476 35.35 56.12 -28.65
CA LYS A 476 34.75 55.68 -29.90
C LYS A 476 33.37 55.12 -29.66
N LEU A 477 32.43 55.43 -30.55
CA LEU A 477 31.05 54.96 -30.50
C LEU A 477 30.67 54.22 -31.79
N TYR A 478 29.76 53.28 -31.63
CA TYR A 478 29.14 52.54 -32.71
C TYR A 478 27.62 52.66 -32.60
N ALA A 479 26.98 53.04 -33.70
CA ALA A 479 25.53 53.17 -33.78
C ALA A 479 25.00 52.33 -34.95
N VAL A 480 23.83 51.74 -34.76
CA VAL A 480 23.13 50.98 -35.80
C VAL A 480 21.79 51.61 -36.13
N SER A 481 21.36 51.52 -37.38
CA SER A 481 20.13 52.17 -37.85
C SER A 481 19.07 51.16 -38.32
N SER A 482 17.82 51.59 -38.22
CA SER A 482 16.64 50.84 -38.67
C SER A 482 16.62 50.50 -40.17
N ASN A 483 17.51 51.11 -40.98
CA ASN A 483 17.74 50.82 -42.39
C ASN A 483 19.07 50.08 -42.67
N GLY A 484 19.68 49.45 -41.67
CA GLY A 484 20.79 48.50 -41.89
C GLY A 484 22.19 49.09 -41.94
N GLY A 485 22.37 50.34 -41.51
CA GLY A 485 23.69 50.95 -41.41
C GLY A 485 24.38 50.66 -40.08
N LEU A 486 25.69 50.38 -40.13
CA LEU A 486 26.59 50.44 -38.96
C LEU A 486 27.51 51.64 -39.12
N TYR A 487 27.56 52.48 -38.10
CA TYR A 487 28.30 53.74 -38.10
C TYR A 487 29.33 53.74 -36.98
N GLU A 488 30.53 54.21 -37.29
CA GLU A 488 31.60 54.49 -36.34
C GLU A 488 31.72 56.01 -36.14
N TRP A 489 31.85 56.43 -34.90
CA TRP A 489 32.05 57.84 -34.56
C TRP A 489 33.17 58.01 -33.54
N VAL A 490 34.10 58.90 -33.87
CA VAL A 490 35.04 59.48 -32.90
C VAL A 490 34.56 60.91 -32.64
N PRO A 491 34.05 61.22 -31.43
CA PRO A 491 33.49 62.53 -31.14
C PRO A 491 34.45 63.68 -31.47
N GLY A 492 33.95 64.64 -32.26
CA GLY A 492 34.75 65.76 -32.79
C GLY A 492 35.24 65.54 -34.23
N GLY A 493 35.13 64.32 -34.74
CA GLY A 493 35.27 63.98 -36.16
C GLY A 493 33.93 63.73 -36.85
N SER A 494 34.00 63.33 -38.12
CA SER A 494 32.85 62.94 -38.92
C SER A 494 32.32 61.56 -38.52
N LEU A 495 30.99 61.42 -38.54
CA LEU A 495 30.31 60.14 -38.43
C LEU A 495 30.54 59.32 -39.71
N THR A 496 31.08 58.12 -39.59
CA THR A 496 31.50 57.30 -40.73
C THR A 496 30.67 56.03 -40.82
N ARG A 497 29.99 55.81 -41.95
CA ARG A 497 29.31 54.54 -42.21
C ARG A 497 30.33 53.47 -42.58
N VAL A 498 30.48 52.47 -41.72
CA VAL A 498 31.44 51.36 -41.90
C VAL A 498 30.80 50.14 -42.54
N ARG A 499 29.46 50.06 -42.55
CA ARG A 499 28.74 48.98 -43.22
C ARG A 499 27.37 49.42 -43.73
N ASP A 500 27.01 48.86 -44.88
CA ASP A 500 25.67 48.85 -45.45
C ASP A 500 25.08 47.43 -45.44
N SER A 501 23.79 47.33 -45.18
CA SER A 501 23.00 46.11 -45.28
C SER A 501 21.60 46.49 -45.71
N THR A 502 20.95 45.59 -46.45
CA THR A 502 19.52 45.75 -46.74
C THR A 502 18.66 45.49 -45.51
N ASP A 503 19.16 44.67 -44.58
CA ASP A 503 18.50 44.26 -43.33
C ASP A 503 18.23 45.43 -42.37
N ALA A 504 17.39 45.21 -41.35
CA ALA A 504 17.22 46.16 -40.25
C ALA A 504 18.21 45.82 -39.16
N TYR A 505 18.78 46.84 -38.51
CA TYR A 505 19.43 46.66 -37.22
C TYR A 505 18.61 47.33 -36.14
N TRP A 506 18.43 46.63 -35.02
CA TRP A 506 17.62 47.08 -33.89
C TRP A 506 18.44 47.35 -32.63
N ASP A 507 19.58 46.67 -32.46
CA ASP A 507 20.46 46.95 -31.33
C ASP A 507 21.90 46.49 -31.60
N VAL A 508 22.86 47.08 -30.88
CA VAL A 508 24.29 46.78 -30.93
C VAL A 508 24.90 46.79 -29.55
N HIS A 509 25.69 45.76 -29.22
CA HIS A 509 26.45 45.72 -27.98
C HIS A 509 27.79 45.02 -28.15
N ALA A 510 28.74 45.42 -27.30
CA ALA A 510 30.07 44.87 -27.26
C ALA A 510 30.78 45.21 -25.94
N LEU A 511 31.79 44.41 -25.60
CA LEU A 511 32.69 44.72 -24.47
C LEU A 511 33.81 45.67 -24.88
N ASP A 512 34.25 45.56 -26.13
CA ASP A 512 35.29 46.38 -26.73
C ASP A 512 35.11 46.40 -28.26
N ALA A 513 35.92 47.22 -28.93
CA ALA A 513 35.89 47.35 -30.39
C ALA A 513 36.52 46.16 -31.16
N SER A 514 36.79 45.01 -30.53
CA SER A 514 37.28 43.83 -31.25
C SER A 514 36.14 43.00 -31.86
N ARG A 515 34.95 43.06 -31.26
CA ARG A 515 33.77 42.32 -31.72
C ARG A 515 32.48 43.02 -31.34
N LEU A 516 31.70 43.40 -32.35
CA LEU A 516 30.34 43.93 -32.20
C LEU A 516 29.31 42.84 -32.45
N LEU A 517 28.36 42.69 -31.53
CA LEU A 517 27.13 41.93 -31.78
C LEU A 517 26.04 42.89 -32.21
N VAL A 518 25.37 42.57 -33.31
CA VAL A 518 24.27 43.36 -33.83
C VAL A 518 23.10 42.44 -34.10
N VAL A 519 21.92 42.86 -33.66
CA VAL A 519 20.68 42.12 -33.87
C VAL A 519 19.69 42.91 -34.70
N GLY A 520 18.78 42.21 -35.35
CA GLY A 520 17.98 42.79 -36.41
C GLY A 520 16.95 41.84 -37.01
N ASP A 521 16.58 42.15 -38.24
CA ASP A 521 15.78 41.29 -39.10
C ASP A 521 16.15 41.45 -40.58
N ASN A 522 15.62 40.56 -41.42
CA ASN A 522 15.87 40.50 -42.85
C ASN A 522 15.10 41.55 -43.69
N ARG A 523 14.58 42.64 -43.11
CA ARG A 523 13.74 43.58 -43.87
C ARG A 523 14.44 43.94 -45.17
N SER A 524 13.76 43.70 -46.27
CA SER A 524 14.16 44.10 -47.62
C SER A 524 12.84 44.43 -48.28
N ASN A 525 12.39 45.65 -48.05
CA ASN A 525 11.00 46.06 -48.24
C ASN A 525 10.39 45.58 -49.59
N PRO A 526 9.31 44.76 -49.60
CA PRO A 526 8.76 43.96 -48.50
C PRO A 526 9.34 42.53 -48.48
N PRO A 527 9.86 42.03 -47.35
CA PRO A 527 10.22 40.63 -47.26
C PRO A 527 8.92 39.78 -47.19
N PRO A 528 8.87 38.60 -47.84
CA PRO A 528 7.71 37.71 -47.75
C PRO A 528 7.49 37.13 -46.34
N THR A 529 8.53 37.12 -45.50
CA THR A 529 8.48 36.68 -44.10
C THR A 529 9.59 37.40 -43.33
N LEU A 530 9.24 38.02 -42.20
CA LEU A 530 10.19 38.71 -41.34
C LEU A 530 10.96 37.67 -40.52
N LEU A 531 12.28 37.63 -40.69
CA LEU A 531 13.17 36.66 -40.05
C LEU A 531 14.22 37.38 -39.20
N PRO A 532 14.53 36.86 -38.00
CA PRO A 532 15.47 37.48 -37.09
C PRO A 532 16.90 37.37 -37.63
N ARG A 533 17.72 38.38 -37.35
CA ARG A 533 19.13 38.43 -37.72
C ARG A 533 20.01 38.67 -36.51
N LEU A 534 21.12 37.93 -36.46
CA LEU A 534 22.18 38.10 -35.48
C LEU A 534 23.52 38.07 -36.21
N TYR A 535 24.30 39.12 -36.04
CA TYR A 535 25.58 39.33 -36.69
C TYR A 535 26.70 39.51 -35.66
N SER A 536 27.86 38.95 -35.96
CA SER A 536 29.12 39.20 -35.24
C SER A 536 30.10 39.89 -36.19
N PHE A 537 30.35 41.18 -35.96
CA PHE A 537 31.29 41.98 -36.74
C PHE A 537 32.64 42.08 -36.03
N THR A 538 33.73 41.93 -36.78
CA THR A 538 35.10 42.18 -36.31
C THR A 538 35.76 43.25 -37.18
N PRO A 539 36.69 44.07 -36.66
CA PRO A 539 37.40 45.07 -37.45
C PRO A 539 38.07 44.45 -38.70
N PRO A 540 38.03 45.13 -39.87
CA PRO A 540 37.55 46.50 -40.10
C PRO A 540 36.03 46.65 -40.35
N TYR A 541 35.21 45.67 -39.96
CA TYR A 541 33.72 45.65 -40.05
C TYR A 541 33.10 45.65 -41.45
N THR A 542 33.89 45.95 -42.48
CA THR A 542 33.50 45.95 -43.90
C THR A 542 33.44 44.55 -44.52
N GLY A 543 34.03 43.54 -43.88
CA GLY A 543 34.06 42.15 -44.38
C GLY A 543 32.74 41.39 -44.21
N THR A 544 32.67 40.14 -44.65
CA THR A 544 31.51 39.28 -44.38
C THR A 544 31.39 39.03 -42.87
N PRO A 545 30.22 39.27 -42.26
CA PRO A 545 30.04 39.09 -40.84
C PRO A 545 29.93 37.63 -40.48
N GLY A 546 30.30 37.30 -39.25
CA GLY A 546 29.86 36.06 -38.65
C GLY A 546 28.33 36.06 -38.55
N THR A 547 27.71 34.93 -38.88
CA THR A 547 26.27 34.68 -38.70
C THR A 547 26.12 33.48 -37.77
N PRO A 548 26.24 33.68 -36.45
CA PRO A 548 26.15 32.58 -35.50
C PRO A 548 24.81 31.86 -35.65
N PRO A 549 24.81 30.52 -35.74
CA PRO A 549 23.58 29.74 -35.89
C PRO A 549 22.75 29.78 -34.59
N PHE A 550 21.44 29.82 -34.76
CA PHE A 550 20.45 29.70 -33.70
C PHE A 550 19.13 29.18 -34.28
N ASP A 551 18.34 28.51 -33.45
CA ASP A 551 17.03 27.99 -33.85
C ASP A 551 15.90 28.94 -33.46
N THR A 552 14.80 28.88 -34.21
CA THR A 552 13.55 29.60 -33.94
C THR A 552 12.37 28.61 -33.85
N PRO A 553 11.26 28.98 -33.19
CA PRO A 553 10.03 28.19 -33.26
C PRO A 553 9.59 27.92 -34.72
N ALA A 554 8.96 26.77 -34.96
CA ALA A 554 8.40 26.48 -36.27
C ALA A 554 7.38 27.57 -36.67
N GLY A 555 7.54 28.14 -37.87
CA GLY A 555 6.68 29.23 -38.35
C GLY A 555 6.96 30.60 -37.71
N TYR A 556 8.06 30.75 -36.96
CA TYR A 556 8.42 32.02 -36.36
C TYR A 556 8.56 33.14 -37.40
N THR A 557 7.95 34.28 -37.10
CA THR A 557 8.19 35.54 -37.80
C THR A 557 8.39 36.65 -36.76
N GLY A 558 9.37 37.51 -36.97
CA GLY A 558 9.72 38.55 -36.00
C GLY A 558 11.18 38.97 -36.07
N SER A 559 11.54 39.96 -35.26
CA SER A 559 12.89 40.52 -35.20
C SER A 559 13.56 40.18 -33.88
N LEU A 560 14.90 40.14 -33.86
CA LEU A 560 15.62 40.35 -32.60
C LEU A 560 15.72 41.87 -32.36
N ARG A 561 15.49 42.28 -31.12
CA ARG A 561 15.29 43.68 -30.70
C ARG A 561 16.39 44.20 -29.79
N GLY A 562 16.95 43.37 -28.92
CA GLY A 562 17.98 43.75 -27.96
C GLY A 562 19.10 42.71 -27.89
N VAL A 563 20.32 43.15 -27.61
CA VAL A 563 21.50 42.30 -27.45
C VAL A 563 22.43 42.84 -26.37
N VAL A 564 22.98 41.97 -25.55
CA VAL A 564 24.02 42.34 -24.59
C VAL A 564 25.15 41.31 -24.60
N MET A 565 26.39 41.80 -24.67
CA MET A 565 27.57 40.99 -24.47
C MET A 565 27.98 41.08 -23.00
N ALA A 566 27.85 39.95 -22.33
CA ALA A 566 28.03 39.78 -20.91
C ALA A 566 29.51 39.55 -20.54
N SER A 567 30.18 38.68 -21.30
CA SER A 567 31.61 38.41 -21.22
C SER A 567 32.13 38.05 -22.62
N SER A 568 33.44 37.79 -22.76
CA SER A 568 34.00 37.33 -24.04
C SER A 568 33.40 36.00 -24.51
N SER A 569 32.76 35.24 -23.61
CA SER A 569 32.13 33.94 -23.85
C SER A 569 30.68 33.91 -23.38
N GLN A 570 30.01 35.05 -23.21
CA GLN A 570 28.62 35.06 -22.78
C GLN A 570 27.87 36.23 -23.41
N ALA A 571 26.69 35.98 -23.94
CA ALA A 571 25.82 37.03 -24.49
C ALA A 571 24.36 36.58 -24.51
N TYR A 572 23.46 37.57 -24.62
CA TYR A 572 22.02 37.38 -24.68
C TYR A 572 21.45 38.21 -25.82
N ALA A 573 20.43 37.67 -26.48
CA ALA A 573 19.67 38.39 -27.48
C ALA A 573 18.18 38.08 -27.31
N VAL A 574 17.33 39.09 -27.43
CA VAL A 574 15.89 38.96 -27.21
C VAL A 574 15.12 39.64 -28.34
N GLY A 575 13.87 39.23 -28.56
CA GLY A 575 13.09 39.73 -29.69
C GLY A 575 11.58 39.54 -29.57
N ASP A 576 10.92 39.60 -30.72
CA ASP A 576 9.48 39.43 -30.84
C ASP A 576 9.04 37.99 -30.54
N ASN A 577 7.75 37.80 -30.24
CA ASN A 577 7.12 36.49 -30.04
C ASN A 577 7.89 35.58 -29.07
N GLY A 578 8.29 36.15 -27.93
CA GLY A 578 8.96 35.46 -26.84
C GLY A 578 10.36 34.92 -27.18
N LEU A 579 10.99 35.36 -28.27
CA LEU A 579 12.31 34.87 -28.66
C LEU A 579 13.37 35.36 -27.68
N ALA A 580 14.01 34.43 -26.98
CA ALA A 580 15.17 34.67 -26.14
C ALA A 580 16.29 33.68 -26.45
N LEU A 581 17.48 34.21 -26.67
CA LEU A 581 18.68 33.47 -27.04
C LEU A 581 19.78 33.71 -26.01
N ARG A 582 20.51 32.66 -25.69
CA ARG A 582 21.70 32.68 -24.83
C ARG A 582 22.89 32.10 -25.56
N TRP A 583 24.04 32.71 -25.36
CA TRP A 583 25.32 32.23 -25.83
C TRP A 583 26.27 32.06 -24.66
N ASP A 584 26.93 30.91 -24.59
CA ASP A 584 27.85 30.48 -23.54
C ASP A 584 29.29 30.27 -24.06
N GLY A 585 29.61 30.89 -25.21
CA GLY A 585 30.93 30.78 -25.83
C GLY A 585 31.04 29.64 -26.85
N GLY A 586 29.99 28.83 -27.00
CA GLY A 586 29.90 27.78 -28.00
C GLY A 586 29.82 28.27 -29.45
N THR A 587 29.63 27.35 -30.38
CA THR A 587 29.52 27.64 -31.82
C THR A 587 28.11 28.05 -32.27
N SER A 588 27.10 27.92 -31.40
CA SER A 588 25.70 28.24 -31.67
C SER A 588 25.07 28.94 -30.47
N TRP A 589 23.96 29.65 -30.69
CA TRP A 589 23.16 30.22 -29.61
C TRP A 589 22.02 29.27 -29.25
N ALA A 590 21.83 29.06 -27.95
CA ALA A 590 20.74 28.27 -27.41
C ALA A 590 19.48 29.12 -27.26
N ARG A 591 18.36 28.66 -27.81
CA ARG A 591 17.04 29.26 -27.59
C ARG A 591 16.50 28.83 -26.23
N THR A 592 16.01 29.80 -25.45
CA THR A 592 15.22 29.54 -24.23
C THR A 592 13.74 29.62 -24.59
N ALA A 593 12.94 28.65 -24.14
CA ALA A 593 11.49 28.69 -24.34
C ALA A 593 10.91 29.94 -23.65
N ALA A 594 9.88 30.57 -24.24
CA ALA A 594 9.25 31.73 -23.63
C ALA A 594 8.56 31.33 -22.30
N PRO A 595 8.51 32.24 -21.31
CA PRO A 595 7.68 32.03 -20.12
C PRO A 595 6.21 31.85 -20.54
N MET A 596 5.45 31.09 -19.76
CA MET A 596 4.02 30.91 -20.00
C MET A 596 3.31 32.27 -20.08
N GLY A 597 2.54 32.48 -21.15
CA GLY A 597 1.82 33.73 -21.41
C GLY A 597 2.66 34.84 -22.06
N ALA A 598 3.94 34.61 -22.33
CA ALA A 598 4.83 35.55 -23.03
C ALA A 598 5.22 35.08 -24.44
N GLU A 599 4.58 34.04 -24.97
CA GLU A 599 4.89 33.43 -26.28
C GLU A 599 4.62 34.37 -27.46
N THR A 600 3.78 35.38 -27.26
CA THR A 600 3.46 36.42 -28.26
C THR A 600 3.99 37.80 -27.85
N SER A 601 4.72 37.87 -26.75
CA SER A 601 5.24 39.13 -26.23
C SER A 601 6.48 39.59 -26.99
N THR A 602 6.67 40.90 -27.09
CA THR A 602 7.92 41.49 -27.58
C THR A 602 8.84 41.78 -26.40
N PHE A 603 10.04 41.19 -26.44
CA PHE A 603 11.13 41.56 -25.56
C PHE A 603 11.97 42.66 -26.23
N THR A 604 12.11 43.82 -25.59
CA THR A 604 12.66 45.03 -26.21
C THR A 604 14.10 45.32 -25.85
N SER A 605 14.48 45.01 -24.62
CA SER A 605 15.80 45.30 -24.08
C SER A 605 16.26 44.11 -23.24
N VAL A 606 17.57 43.87 -23.25
CA VAL A 606 18.23 42.89 -22.41
C VAL A 606 19.52 43.49 -21.88
N THR A 607 19.75 43.35 -20.58
CA THR A 607 20.99 43.84 -19.96
C THR A 607 21.51 42.85 -18.93
N ARG A 608 22.77 43.01 -18.53
CA ARG A 608 23.41 42.19 -17.52
C ARG A 608 24.28 43.03 -16.58
N PRO A 609 24.10 42.92 -15.26
CA PRO A 609 24.72 43.85 -14.32
C PRO A 609 26.08 43.45 -13.72
N ILE A 610 26.64 42.26 -14.03
CA ILE A 610 27.95 41.83 -13.49
C ILE A 610 28.75 41.02 -14.51
N ALA A 611 30.06 41.24 -14.60
CA ALA A 611 31.00 40.21 -15.02
C ALA A 611 31.02 39.04 -14.00
N GLY A 612 30.33 37.94 -14.31
CA GLY A 612 30.32 36.71 -13.50
C GLY A 612 28.93 36.18 -13.16
N SER A 613 27.89 37.02 -13.14
CA SER A 613 26.50 36.57 -12.92
C SER A 613 25.95 35.87 -14.16
N SER A 614 25.38 34.68 -14.06
CA SER A 614 24.83 34.01 -15.24
C SER A 614 23.42 34.49 -15.65
N ALA A 615 22.83 35.43 -14.89
CA ALA A 615 21.48 35.95 -15.17
C ALA A 615 21.48 37.29 -15.93
N ALA A 616 20.51 37.44 -16.83
CA ALA A 616 20.20 38.67 -17.56
C ALA A 616 18.80 39.19 -17.21
N PHE A 617 18.59 40.50 -17.32
CA PHE A 617 17.30 41.15 -17.15
C PHE A 617 16.73 41.51 -18.51
N VAL A 618 15.46 41.21 -18.75
CA VAL A 618 14.78 41.37 -20.03
C VAL A 618 13.51 42.20 -19.82
N VAL A 619 13.29 43.20 -20.66
CA VAL A 619 12.05 43.99 -20.68
C VAL A 619 11.05 43.33 -21.61
N GLU A 620 9.92 42.91 -21.07
CA GLU A 620 8.71 42.58 -21.80
C GLU A 620 7.90 43.86 -22.01
N ARG A 621 7.68 44.24 -23.27
CA ARG A 621 7.08 45.53 -23.61
C ARG A 621 5.69 45.71 -23.01
N GLY A 622 4.88 44.66 -22.95
CA GLY A 622 3.44 44.78 -22.79
C GLY A 622 2.73 45.11 -24.11
N ALA A 623 1.41 44.94 -24.14
CA ALA A 623 0.60 45.24 -25.32
C ALA A 623 0.30 46.75 -25.40
N PRO A 624 0.24 47.32 -26.60
CA PRO A 624 -0.18 48.71 -26.76
C PRO A 624 -1.63 48.88 -26.31
N ALA A 625 -2.00 50.10 -25.92
CA ALA A 625 -3.38 50.45 -25.63
C ALA A 625 -4.22 50.17 -26.87
N VAL A 626 -5.05 49.14 -26.82
CA VAL A 626 -5.98 48.85 -27.90
C VAL A 626 -6.99 49.99 -27.93
N ALA A 627 -7.45 50.39 -29.12
CA ALA A 627 -8.48 51.40 -29.29
C ALA A 627 -9.82 51.04 -28.59
N ASP A 628 -9.98 49.79 -28.15
CA ASP A 628 -11.08 49.33 -27.31
C ASP A 628 -10.72 49.47 -25.81
N PRO A 629 -11.28 50.45 -25.09
CA PRO A 629 -11.02 50.67 -23.67
C PRO A 629 -11.53 49.55 -22.75
N ALA A 630 -12.23 48.53 -23.27
CA ALA A 630 -12.68 47.37 -22.50
C ALA A 630 -11.65 46.23 -22.45
N THR A 631 -10.60 46.26 -23.27
CA THR A 631 -9.53 45.25 -23.23
C THR A 631 -8.42 45.72 -22.30
N PRO A 632 -8.15 45.03 -21.17
CA PRO A 632 -7.06 45.39 -20.28
C PRO A 632 -5.74 45.39 -21.05
N LEU A 633 -4.96 46.48 -20.90
CA LEU A 633 -3.58 46.56 -21.34
C LEU A 633 -2.80 45.37 -20.77
N ALA A 634 -2.11 44.63 -21.64
CA ALA A 634 -1.13 43.67 -21.13
C ALA A 634 0.06 44.51 -20.62
N PRO A 635 0.30 44.52 -19.30
CA PRO A 635 1.27 45.40 -18.68
C PRO A 635 2.69 45.02 -19.09
N GLY A 636 3.59 46.01 -19.11
CA GLY A 636 5.02 45.74 -19.23
C GLY A 636 5.54 44.89 -18.06
N LYS A 637 6.61 44.12 -18.27
CA LYS A 637 7.21 43.33 -17.19
C LYS A 637 8.72 43.36 -17.25
N LEU A 638 9.36 43.31 -16.09
CA LEU A 638 10.75 42.89 -16.01
C LEU A 638 10.78 41.37 -15.88
N ARG A 639 11.61 40.70 -16.67
CA ARG A 639 11.84 39.26 -16.61
C ARG A 639 13.31 39.00 -16.28
N ARG A 640 13.59 37.86 -15.63
CA ARG A 640 14.95 37.44 -15.33
C ARG A 640 15.26 36.11 -16.00
N LEU A 641 16.26 36.12 -16.87
CA LEU A 641 16.70 34.97 -17.65
C LEU A 641 17.97 34.38 -17.04
N THR A 642 17.93 33.14 -16.60
CA THR A 642 19.04 32.40 -15.97
C THR A 642 19.54 31.27 -16.88
N PRO A 643 20.60 30.54 -16.51
CA PRO A 643 21.00 29.34 -17.22
C PRO A 643 19.99 28.21 -17.23
N PHE A 644 19.10 28.18 -16.25
CA PHE A 644 18.14 27.10 -16.03
C PHE A 644 16.76 27.46 -16.60
N GLY A 645 16.47 28.73 -16.82
CA GLY A 645 15.23 29.17 -17.44
C GLY A 645 14.87 30.60 -17.08
N TRP A 646 13.59 30.86 -16.94
CA TRP A 646 13.08 32.15 -16.49
C TRP A 646 12.82 32.09 -14.99
N ALA A 647 13.58 32.87 -14.23
CA ALA A 647 13.39 33.01 -12.79
C ALA A 647 12.44 34.16 -12.49
N ALA A 648 11.90 34.17 -11.29
CA ALA A 648 11.23 35.32 -10.72
C ALA A 648 12.15 36.57 -10.72
N SER A 649 11.55 37.69 -11.05
CA SER A 649 12.16 39.03 -11.10
C SER A 649 11.55 39.93 -10.02
N PRO A 650 12.17 41.08 -9.72
CA PRO A 650 11.58 42.05 -8.80
C PRO A 650 10.15 42.41 -9.20
N SER A 651 9.24 42.37 -8.22
CA SER A 651 7.83 42.69 -8.43
C SER A 651 7.62 44.20 -8.45
N PHE A 652 6.62 44.68 -9.19
CA PHE A 652 6.21 46.08 -9.11
C PHE A 652 5.32 46.28 -7.87
N ILE A 653 5.62 47.28 -7.04
CA ILE A 653 4.69 47.79 -6.02
C ILE A 653 4.78 49.31 -6.08
N GLY A 654 3.67 49.99 -6.32
CA GLY A 654 3.64 51.43 -6.09
C GLY A 654 3.24 51.77 -4.66
N PRO A 655 3.54 53.01 -4.22
CA PRO A 655 3.18 53.49 -2.89
C PRO A 655 1.67 53.30 -2.63
N GLY A 656 1.32 52.55 -1.58
CA GLY A 656 -0.09 52.29 -1.22
C GLY A 656 -0.83 51.27 -2.07
N GLY A 657 -0.13 50.47 -2.90
CA GLY A 657 -0.74 49.42 -3.74
C GLY A 657 -1.25 49.89 -5.11
N ILE A 658 -0.93 51.13 -5.50
CA ILE A 658 -1.15 51.67 -6.86
C ILE A 658 -0.02 51.14 -7.77
N ASP A 659 -0.22 50.93 -9.08
CA ASP A 659 0.82 50.52 -10.05
C ASP A 659 1.57 49.20 -9.74
N ALA A 660 0.91 48.19 -9.15
CA ALA A 660 1.49 46.83 -9.00
C ALA A 660 1.72 46.09 -10.34
N ASN A 661 1.38 46.75 -11.45
CA ASN A 661 1.56 46.30 -12.81
C ASN A 661 1.68 47.57 -13.67
N PRO A 662 2.80 47.81 -14.35
CA PRO A 662 2.93 49.00 -15.18
C PRO A 662 1.90 48.89 -16.30
N ASP A 663 0.87 49.73 -16.22
CA ASP A 663 -0.24 49.81 -17.17
C ASP A 663 0.16 50.44 -18.51
N VAL A 664 1.45 50.47 -18.81
CA VAL A 664 2.06 51.11 -19.96
C VAL A 664 3.09 50.19 -20.60
N GLN A 665 3.52 50.56 -21.80
CA GLN A 665 4.61 49.85 -22.44
C GLN A 665 5.94 50.23 -21.79
N LEU A 666 6.80 49.23 -21.59
CA LEU A 666 8.19 49.40 -21.14
C LEU A 666 9.13 49.18 -22.33
N TYR A 667 10.24 49.93 -22.36
CA TYR A 667 11.15 49.91 -23.51
C TYR A 667 12.55 49.47 -23.16
N ASP A 668 13.11 49.97 -22.05
CA ASP A 668 14.53 49.79 -21.75
C ASP A 668 14.80 49.60 -20.27
N VAL A 669 15.94 48.96 -19.98
CA VAL A 669 16.39 48.65 -18.63
C VAL A 669 17.90 48.85 -18.52
N ALA A 670 18.32 49.49 -17.44
CA ALA A 670 19.71 49.59 -17.04
C ALA A 670 19.88 48.95 -15.66
N VAL A 671 20.88 48.09 -15.49
CA VAL A 671 21.14 47.44 -14.20
C VAL A 671 22.61 47.50 -13.83
N THR A 672 22.91 47.89 -12.59
CA THR A 672 24.24 47.75 -11.96
C THR A 672 24.16 46.99 -10.64
N THR A 673 25.30 46.64 -10.03
CA THR A 673 25.36 45.84 -8.78
C THR A 673 26.05 46.52 -7.61
N THR A 674 26.24 47.83 -7.75
CA THR A 674 26.97 48.68 -6.83
C THR A 674 26.11 49.90 -6.51
N VAL A 675 25.06 49.72 -5.71
CA VAL A 675 24.61 50.87 -4.91
C VAL A 675 25.59 50.98 -3.76
N ALA A 676 26.54 51.90 -3.83
CA ALA A 676 27.23 52.31 -2.61
C ALA A 676 26.14 52.77 -1.61
N PRO A 677 25.92 52.08 -0.46
CA PRO A 677 26.90 51.30 0.31
C PRO A 677 26.65 49.79 0.48
N VAL A 678 25.70 49.14 -0.21
CA VAL A 678 25.33 47.72 0.01
C VAL A 678 25.77 46.83 -1.17
N PRO A 679 26.87 46.07 -1.04
CA PRO A 679 27.27 45.09 -2.04
C PRO A 679 26.19 44.01 -2.21
N GLY A 680 25.90 43.62 -3.46
CA GLY A 680 25.01 42.50 -3.77
C GLY A 680 23.53 42.85 -3.98
N VAL A 681 23.16 44.14 -3.91
CA VAL A 681 21.82 44.62 -4.28
C VAL A 681 21.85 45.12 -5.72
N TRP A 682 20.90 44.67 -6.54
CA TRP A 682 20.73 45.18 -7.91
C TRP A 682 20.22 46.62 -7.87
N ASN A 683 20.83 47.49 -8.68
CA ASN A 683 20.36 48.84 -8.97
C ASN A 683 19.70 48.81 -10.35
N ILE A 684 18.37 48.72 -10.39
CA ILE A 684 17.60 48.51 -11.62
C ILE A 684 16.83 49.77 -11.95
N TRP A 685 16.98 50.27 -13.18
CA TRP A 685 16.17 51.35 -13.74
C TRP A 685 15.40 50.85 -14.95
N LEU A 686 14.09 51.13 -15.02
CA LEU A 686 13.27 50.88 -16.20
C LEU A 686 12.55 52.14 -16.64
N VAL A 687 12.28 52.22 -17.95
CA VAL A 687 11.55 53.34 -18.54
C VAL A 687 10.44 52.87 -19.48
N GLY A 688 9.37 53.66 -19.55
CA GLY A 688 8.17 53.40 -20.34
C GLY A 688 7.46 54.66 -20.83
N ASP A 689 6.33 54.46 -21.48
CA ASP A 689 5.41 55.54 -21.90
C ASP A 689 4.88 56.34 -20.71
N ASP A 690 4.21 57.47 -20.97
CA ASP A 690 3.48 58.27 -19.99
C ASP A 690 4.31 58.61 -18.72
N GLY A 691 5.60 58.86 -18.86
CA GLY A 691 6.52 59.27 -17.81
C GLY A 691 6.89 58.19 -16.82
N ARG A 692 6.63 56.92 -17.13
CA ARG A 692 6.94 55.81 -16.23
C ARG A 692 8.45 55.60 -16.15
N VAL A 693 8.99 55.82 -14.96
CA VAL A 693 10.34 55.42 -14.56
C VAL A 693 10.22 54.59 -13.29
N TYR A 694 10.78 53.39 -13.30
CA TYR A 694 10.80 52.48 -12.14
C TYR A 694 12.24 52.27 -11.68
N HIS A 695 12.43 52.19 -10.36
CA HIS A 695 13.73 51.96 -9.77
C HIS A 695 13.68 50.98 -8.60
N TYR A 696 14.75 50.19 -8.44
CA TYR A 696 15.01 49.39 -7.25
C TYR A 696 16.50 49.44 -6.90
N PRO A 697 16.87 49.64 -5.62
CA PRO A 697 16.00 50.13 -4.54
C PRO A 697 15.77 51.65 -4.69
N GLU A 698 14.51 52.10 -4.83
CA GLU A 698 14.12 53.53 -4.69
C GLU A 698 13.83 53.86 -3.22
#